data_AF-A0A7R9QSD8-F1
#
_entry.id   AF-A0A7R9QSD8-F1
#
_cell.length_a   1.000
_cell.length_b   1.000
_cell.length_c   1.000
_cell.angle_alpha   90.00
_cell.angle_beta   90.00
_cell.angle_gamma   90.00
#
_symmetry.space_group_name_H-M   'P 1'
#
loop_
_entity.id
_entity.type
_entity.pdbx_description
1 polymer ?
#
loop_
_entity_poly.entity_id
_entity_poly.type
_entity_poly.pdbx_seq_one_letter_code
_entity_poly.pdbx_strand_id
1 'polypeptide(L)'
;MQREWYTKILMKDIDIVNGAGKMDKMRLLNILMQLRKCANHPYLFDGAEPGPPYTTDKHLADNSGKMAILDKLLPRFEEEGSRVLIFSQMTRMLDILEDYSLWRGYRYCRLDGQTSHEERERQIDEFNKPDSDRFLFMLSTRAGGLGINLATADVVILYDSDWNPQVDLQAMDRAHRIGQKKVVRVFRLITDNTVEERIVERAEVKLRLDTVVIQQGRLVDSAGNKLGKDEMLGMIRHGADHIFASKDSEITDEDIDVILEKGEKKTEQIKQKLEAMGESSLRNFTIDAGESSVYKFEGEDYREKQKLSQLAWIEPPKRERKANYAVDAYFREALRVSEPRAPKAPRPPKQPQVQDFQFFPPRLFELLDKEIYYFRKTVGYKVPKNPELGNEASKVQREEQRLIDESEPLNDDEISEKESLLQDGFTTWTRRDFNQFIKANEKYGRDDTDSISKEVEGKTVDEVTEYSNVFWERCHELTDCDRIMAQIEKGEQRIQRRQDIKRALDSKMSRYRAPFHQLRIAYGTNKGKNYTEEEDRFLVCMLHKLGFDRELVYDELKSAIRSAPQFRFDWFIKSRTASELQRRCNTLITLIERENQELEEKERQTKKKPGPKPGLPRGPNKRAAPPVETSKRKKRR
;
A
#
# COMPACT_ATOMS: atom_id res chain seq x y z
N MET A 1 -5.32 8.82 -29.16
CA MET A 1 -5.25 7.82 -28.08
C MET A 1 -5.78 8.33 -26.73
N GLN A 2 -5.28 9.45 -26.20
CA GLN A 2 -5.75 10.01 -24.90
C GLN A 2 -7.26 10.13 -24.81
N ARG A 3 -7.90 10.68 -25.85
CA ARG A 3 -9.35 10.81 -25.92
C ARG A 3 -10.11 9.50 -25.71
N GLU A 4 -9.71 8.44 -26.41
CA GLU A 4 -10.35 7.13 -26.29
C GLU A 4 -10.27 6.58 -24.86
N TRP A 5 -9.12 6.72 -24.21
CA TRP A 5 -8.93 6.31 -22.82
C TRP A 5 -9.73 7.19 -21.85
N TYR A 6 -9.77 8.50 -22.08
CA TYR A 6 -10.54 9.45 -21.27
C TYR A 6 -12.03 9.12 -21.33
N THR A 7 -12.55 8.88 -22.54
CA THR A 7 -13.92 8.43 -22.79
C THR A 7 -14.20 7.09 -22.10
N LYS A 8 -13.30 6.10 -22.23
CA LYS A 8 -13.46 4.78 -21.57
C LYS A 8 -13.55 4.90 -20.04
N ILE A 9 -12.76 5.79 -19.43
CA ILE A 9 -12.79 6.04 -17.98
C ILE A 9 -14.13 6.64 -17.56
N LEU A 10 -14.62 7.65 -18.28
CA LEU A 10 -15.92 8.26 -18.00
C LEU A 10 -17.08 7.27 -18.19
N MET A 11 -17.03 6.44 -19.23
CA MET A 11 -18.08 5.45 -19.53
C MET A 11 -18.19 4.36 -18.46
N LYS A 12 -17.08 3.92 -17.87
CA LYS A 12 -17.07 2.87 -16.83
C LYS A 12 -17.90 3.27 -15.60
N ASP A 13 -17.88 4.55 -15.25
CA ASP A 13 -18.52 5.09 -14.05
C ASP A 13 -19.61 6.14 -14.38
N ILE A 14 -20.22 6.04 -15.58
CA ILE A 14 -21.18 7.00 -16.12
C ILE A 14 -22.37 7.27 -15.20
N ASP A 15 -22.82 6.27 -14.43
CA ASP A 15 -23.92 6.44 -13.48
C ASP A 15 -23.57 7.41 -12.36
N ILE A 16 -22.34 7.34 -11.86
CA ILE A 16 -21.86 8.25 -10.82
C ILE A 16 -21.63 9.64 -11.37
N VAL A 17 -21.05 9.73 -12.58
CA VAL A 17 -20.82 11.03 -13.25
C VAL A 17 -22.15 11.76 -13.48
N ASN A 18 -23.23 11.03 -13.76
CA ASN A 18 -24.57 11.59 -13.90
C ASN A 18 -25.33 11.79 -12.56
N GLY A 19 -24.72 11.44 -11.43
CA GLY A 19 -25.32 11.59 -10.11
C GLY A 19 -26.37 10.53 -9.75
N ALA A 20 -26.41 9.42 -10.48
CA ALA A 20 -27.26 8.27 -10.18
C ALA A 20 -26.52 7.27 -9.25
N GLY A 21 -27.17 6.89 -8.14
CA GLY A 21 -26.65 5.91 -7.17
C GLY A 21 -25.99 6.51 -5.91
N LYS A 22 -25.49 5.66 -5.01
CA LYS A 22 -24.79 6.11 -3.79
C LYS A 22 -23.47 6.78 -4.19
N MET A 23 -23.42 8.12 -4.08
CA MET A 23 -22.23 8.92 -4.33
C MET A 23 -21.15 8.67 -3.26
N ASP A 24 -20.27 7.72 -3.56
CA ASP A 24 -19.08 7.45 -2.76
C ASP A 24 -17.94 8.39 -3.17
N LYS A 25 -17.44 9.16 -2.19
CA LYS A 25 -16.30 10.06 -2.36
C LYS A 25 -15.06 9.30 -2.82
N MET A 26 -14.85 8.08 -2.33
CA MET A 26 -13.67 7.28 -2.69
C MET A 26 -13.68 6.88 -4.16
N ARG A 27 -14.86 6.66 -4.75
CA ARG A 27 -15.02 6.33 -6.17
C ARG A 27 -14.81 7.55 -7.07
N LEU A 28 -15.34 8.72 -6.70
CA LEU A 28 -15.08 9.99 -7.41
C LEU A 28 -13.58 10.35 -7.42
N LEU A 29 -12.90 10.15 -6.30
CA LEU A 29 -11.45 10.35 -6.18
C LEU A 29 -10.66 9.43 -7.11
N ASN A 30 -11.10 8.19 -7.28
CA ASN A 30 -10.46 7.25 -8.21
C ASN A 30 -10.67 7.70 -9.67
N ILE A 31 -11.88 8.12 -10.05
CA ILE A 31 -12.16 8.64 -11.39
C ILE A 31 -11.24 9.83 -11.70
N LEU A 32 -11.18 10.83 -10.81
CA LEU A 32 -10.29 11.98 -10.95
C LEU A 32 -8.82 11.55 -11.13
N MET A 33 -8.36 10.55 -10.38
CA MET A 33 -7.01 10.01 -10.51
C MET A 33 -6.76 9.40 -11.90
N GLN A 34 -7.69 8.58 -12.40
CA GLN A 34 -7.53 7.98 -13.73
C GLN A 34 -7.58 9.04 -14.83
N LEU A 35 -8.47 10.05 -14.73
CA LEU A 35 -8.54 11.14 -15.70
C LEU A 35 -7.23 11.95 -15.74
N ARG A 36 -6.61 12.22 -14.58
CA ARG A 36 -5.28 12.82 -14.51
C ARG A 36 -4.20 11.96 -15.15
N LYS A 37 -4.20 10.64 -14.90
CA LYS A 37 -3.26 9.72 -15.57
C LYS A 37 -3.40 9.80 -17.08
N CYS A 38 -4.63 9.84 -17.58
CA CYS A 38 -4.91 9.97 -19.00
C CYS A 38 -4.43 11.30 -19.60
N ALA A 39 -4.59 12.40 -18.87
CA ALA A 39 -4.09 13.72 -19.26
C ALA A 39 -2.55 13.77 -19.35
N ASN A 40 -1.86 13.02 -18.49
CA ASN A 40 -0.39 12.91 -18.52
C ASN A 40 0.12 12.07 -19.67
N HIS A 41 -0.28 10.79 -19.74
CA HIS A 41 0.14 9.87 -20.79
C HIS A 41 -0.72 8.60 -20.82
N PRO A 42 -1.22 8.12 -21.99
CA PRO A 42 -1.98 6.88 -22.09
C PRO A 42 -1.23 5.64 -21.59
N TYR A 43 0.09 5.57 -21.76
CA TYR A 43 0.91 4.43 -21.32
C TYR A 43 1.02 4.28 -19.79
N LEU A 44 0.42 5.20 -19.02
CA LEU A 44 0.18 4.99 -17.59
C LEU A 44 -0.94 3.95 -17.32
N PHE A 45 -1.67 3.54 -18.37
CA PHE A 45 -2.58 2.41 -18.36
C PHE A 45 -1.92 1.19 -19.00
N ASP A 46 -2.06 0.05 -18.32
CA ASP A 46 -1.46 -1.19 -18.80
C ASP A 46 -2.25 -1.69 -20.02
N GLY A 47 -1.55 -2.15 -21.06
CA GLY A 47 -2.14 -2.55 -22.34
C GLY A 47 -2.48 -1.40 -23.29
N ALA A 48 -2.17 -0.15 -22.91
CA ALA A 48 -2.32 0.99 -23.79
C ALA A 48 -1.21 1.01 -24.87
N GLU A 49 0.03 0.72 -24.50
CA GLU A 49 1.15 0.73 -25.43
C GLU A 49 1.05 -0.40 -26.48
N PRO A 50 1.21 -0.11 -27.78
CA PRO A 50 1.23 -1.12 -28.83
C PRO A 50 2.36 -2.15 -28.61
N GLY A 51 2.02 -3.44 -28.58
CA GLY A 51 3.00 -4.52 -28.43
C GLY A 51 2.42 -5.76 -27.72
N PRO A 52 3.25 -6.79 -27.45
CA PRO A 52 4.70 -6.88 -27.72
C PRO A 52 5.07 -7.05 -29.22
N PRO A 53 6.29 -6.65 -29.64
CA PRO A 53 7.37 -6.07 -28.82
C PRO A 53 7.13 -4.58 -28.52
N TYR A 54 7.42 -4.16 -27.29
CA TYR A 54 7.42 -2.76 -26.90
C TYR A 54 8.72 -2.11 -27.38
N THR A 55 8.59 -1.03 -28.16
CA THR A 55 9.73 -0.30 -28.74
C THR A 55 9.64 1.16 -28.33
N THR A 56 10.76 1.79 -28.02
CA THR A 56 10.79 3.24 -27.74
C THR A 56 10.96 4.00 -29.06
N ASP A 57 9.87 4.53 -29.60
CA ASP A 57 9.86 5.27 -30.88
C ASP A 57 8.94 6.51 -30.79
N LYS A 58 8.75 7.23 -31.91
CA LYS A 58 7.93 8.45 -32.04
C LYS A 58 6.53 8.35 -31.41
N HIS A 59 5.94 7.16 -31.38
CA HIS A 59 4.65 6.93 -30.74
C HIS A 59 4.64 7.28 -29.24
N LEU A 60 5.80 7.35 -28.58
CA LEU A 60 5.92 7.81 -27.19
C LEU A 60 5.65 9.31 -27.05
N ALA A 61 6.02 10.10 -28.06
CA ALA A 61 5.71 11.53 -28.11
C ALA A 61 4.30 11.78 -28.67
N ASP A 62 3.96 11.13 -29.79
CA ASP A 62 2.74 11.41 -30.56
C ASP A 62 1.45 11.01 -29.82
N ASN A 63 1.52 10.01 -28.92
CA ASN A 63 0.34 9.55 -28.19
C ASN A 63 -0.04 10.41 -26.97
N SER A 64 0.75 11.42 -26.62
CA SER A 64 0.43 12.38 -25.55
C SER A 64 0.66 13.82 -25.99
N GLY A 65 -0.35 14.67 -25.86
CA GLY A 65 -0.24 16.09 -26.21
C GLY A 65 0.85 16.82 -25.41
N LYS A 66 1.01 16.50 -24.12
CA LYS A 66 2.08 17.07 -23.30
C LYS A 66 3.47 16.64 -23.78
N MET A 67 3.63 15.37 -24.16
CA MET A 67 4.90 14.89 -24.71
C MET A 67 5.21 15.50 -26.07
N ALA A 68 4.21 15.67 -26.94
CA ALA A 68 4.40 16.35 -28.22
C ALA A 68 4.88 17.80 -28.05
N ILE A 69 4.34 18.53 -27.06
CA ILE A 69 4.81 19.88 -26.72
C ILE A 69 6.23 19.84 -26.14
N LEU A 70 6.49 18.91 -25.20
CA LEU A 70 7.80 18.75 -24.58
C LEU A 70 8.89 18.43 -25.63
N ASP A 71 8.56 17.60 -26.61
CA ASP A 71 9.45 17.20 -27.71
C ASP A 71 9.83 18.36 -28.64
N LYS A 72 8.97 19.39 -28.72
CA LYS A 72 9.25 20.64 -29.40
C LYS A 72 10.05 21.62 -28.53
N LEU A 73 9.78 21.68 -27.22
CA LEU A 73 10.40 22.64 -26.30
C LEU A 73 11.84 22.28 -25.90
N LEU A 74 12.12 21.01 -25.61
CA LEU A 74 13.43 20.58 -25.08
C LEU A 74 14.61 20.86 -26.03
N PRO A 75 14.52 20.59 -27.35
CA PRO A 75 15.61 20.91 -28.29
C PRO A 75 15.98 22.40 -28.27
N ARG A 76 14.98 23.30 -28.23
CA ARG A 76 15.22 24.74 -28.18
C ARG A 76 15.92 25.16 -26.90
N PHE A 77 15.55 24.59 -25.75
CA PHE A 77 16.24 24.89 -24.49
C PHE A 77 17.67 24.37 -24.46
N GLU A 78 17.95 23.24 -25.12
CA GLU A 78 19.30 22.73 -25.28
C GLU A 78 20.15 23.65 -26.18
N GLU A 79 19.60 24.10 -27.32
CA GLU A 79 20.25 25.08 -28.21
C GLU A 79 20.52 26.43 -27.52
N GLU A 80 19.62 26.89 -26.65
CA GLU A 80 19.78 28.09 -25.82
C GLU A 80 20.80 27.89 -24.67
N GLY A 81 21.30 26.67 -24.45
CA GLY A 81 22.19 26.35 -23.34
C GLY A 81 21.52 26.52 -21.96
N SER A 82 20.20 26.30 -21.90
CA SER A 82 19.40 26.34 -20.68
C SER A 82 19.38 24.98 -20.00
N ARG A 83 19.24 24.92 -18.68
CA ARG A 83 19.09 23.68 -17.93
C ARG A 83 17.65 23.53 -17.43
N VAL A 84 17.08 22.33 -17.56
CA VAL A 84 15.64 22.11 -17.38
C VAL A 84 15.36 21.18 -16.20
N LEU A 85 14.51 21.63 -15.27
CA LEU A 85 13.90 20.79 -14.24
C LEU A 85 12.51 20.36 -14.68
N ILE A 86 12.22 19.06 -14.66
CA ILE A 86 10.88 18.53 -14.95
C ILE A 86 10.31 17.93 -13.66
N PHE A 87 9.23 18.53 -13.16
CA PHE A 87 8.50 18.03 -12.01
C PHE A 87 7.27 17.25 -12.46
N SER A 88 7.07 16.06 -11.88
CA SER A 88 5.81 15.33 -12.01
C SER A 88 5.35 14.73 -10.68
N GLN A 89 4.04 14.63 -10.48
CA GLN A 89 3.45 13.95 -9.33
C GLN A 89 3.57 12.42 -9.42
N MET A 90 3.56 11.88 -10.64
CA MET A 90 3.52 10.44 -10.90
C MET A 90 4.91 9.91 -11.20
N THR A 91 5.47 9.06 -10.33
CA THR A 91 6.79 8.46 -10.57
C THR A 91 6.83 7.60 -11.84
N ARG A 92 5.71 6.96 -12.21
CA ARG A 92 5.59 6.25 -13.50
C ARG A 92 5.69 7.16 -14.71
N MET A 93 5.35 8.45 -14.57
CA MET A 93 5.55 9.42 -15.64
C MET A 93 7.04 9.75 -15.79
N LEU A 94 7.79 9.78 -14.69
CA LEU A 94 9.25 9.92 -14.73
C LEU A 94 9.90 8.72 -15.44
N ASP A 95 9.37 7.50 -15.27
CA ASP A 95 9.83 6.33 -16.04
C ASP A 95 9.64 6.52 -17.55
N ILE A 96 8.49 7.05 -17.98
CA ILE A 96 8.21 7.35 -19.40
C ILE A 96 9.15 8.44 -19.94
N LEU A 97 9.39 9.49 -19.14
CA LEU A 97 10.32 10.57 -19.49
C LEU A 97 11.78 10.07 -19.54
N GLU A 98 12.13 9.06 -18.75
CA GLU A 98 13.43 8.40 -18.77
C GLU A 98 13.66 7.68 -20.09
N ASP A 99 12.70 6.85 -20.51
CA ASP A 99 12.74 6.16 -21.81
C ASP A 99 12.81 7.15 -22.98
N TYR A 100 12.02 8.23 -22.91
CA TYR A 100 12.05 9.32 -23.89
C TYR A 100 13.42 10.02 -23.95
N SER A 101 14.00 10.34 -22.79
CA SER A 101 15.30 11.01 -22.69
C SER A 101 16.42 10.13 -23.25
N LEU A 102 16.38 8.82 -22.97
CA LEU A 102 17.32 7.86 -23.54
C LEU A 102 17.20 7.75 -25.06
N TRP A 103 15.96 7.75 -25.59
CA TRP A 103 15.71 7.72 -27.03
C TRP A 103 16.21 8.97 -27.76
N ARG A 104 15.99 10.16 -27.18
CA ARG A 104 16.47 11.44 -27.73
C ARG A 104 17.95 11.72 -27.46
N GLY A 105 18.58 10.97 -26.55
CA GLY A 105 19.99 11.13 -26.18
C GLY A 105 20.27 12.21 -25.13
N TYR A 106 19.25 12.68 -24.41
CA TYR A 106 19.41 13.67 -23.35
C TYR A 106 20.08 13.07 -22.11
N ARG A 107 21.10 13.76 -21.60
CA ARG A 107 21.71 13.43 -20.31
C ARG A 107 20.84 13.97 -19.18
N TYR A 108 20.41 13.09 -18.28
CA TYR A 108 19.53 13.44 -17.19
C TYR A 108 20.02 12.97 -15.82
N CYS A 109 19.48 13.59 -14.78
CA CYS A 109 19.44 13.11 -13.40
C CYS A 109 17.98 12.81 -12.99
N ARG A 110 17.76 11.91 -12.03
CA ARG A 110 16.43 11.51 -11.57
C ARG A 110 16.39 11.38 -10.06
N LEU A 111 15.52 12.18 -9.43
CA LEU A 111 15.28 12.14 -7.99
C LEU A 111 13.80 11.82 -7.73
N ASP A 112 13.58 10.57 -7.34
CA ASP A 112 12.30 10.13 -6.82
C ASP A 112 12.40 9.80 -5.31
N GLY A 113 11.26 9.62 -4.66
CA GLY A 113 11.20 9.31 -3.23
C GLY A 113 11.84 7.96 -2.84
N GLN A 114 12.36 7.18 -3.80
CA GLN A 114 13.03 5.90 -3.57
C GLN A 114 14.56 6.00 -3.70
N THR A 115 15.07 7.13 -4.17
CA THR A 115 16.51 7.39 -4.30
C THR A 115 17.15 7.47 -2.91
N SER A 116 18.24 6.71 -2.69
CA SER A 116 18.97 6.72 -1.41
C SER A 116 19.57 8.09 -1.13
N HIS A 117 19.87 8.38 0.14
CA HIS A 117 20.41 9.68 0.53
C HIS A 117 21.75 9.99 -0.16
N GLU A 118 22.66 9.00 -0.22
CA GLU A 118 23.96 9.13 -0.89
C GLU A 118 23.82 9.36 -2.39
N GLU A 119 22.91 8.64 -3.05
CA GLU A 119 22.67 8.80 -4.48
C GLU A 119 22.01 10.15 -4.80
N ARG A 120 21.13 10.61 -3.93
CA ARG A 120 20.51 11.94 -4.02
C ARG A 120 21.57 13.04 -4.01
N GLU A 121 22.49 13.01 -3.05
CA GLU A 121 23.56 14.02 -2.95
C GLU A 121 24.45 13.98 -4.19
N ARG A 122 24.86 12.78 -4.62
CA ARG A 122 25.67 12.59 -5.83
C ARG A 122 25.04 13.25 -7.06
N GLN A 123 23.75 13.02 -7.31
CA GLN A 123 23.06 13.56 -8.48
C GLN A 123 22.84 15.08 -8.41
N ILE A 124 22.61 15.62 -7.21
CA ILE A 124 22.50 17.07 -7.00
C ILE A 124 23.86 17.74 -7.27
N ASP A 125 24.94 17.17 -6.75
CA ASP A 125 26.29 17.70 -6.95
C ASP A 125 26.71 17.59 -8.42
N GLU A 126 26.40 16.46 -9.07
CA GLU A 126 26.69 16.25 -10.49
C GLU A 126 25.94 17.26 -11.38
N PHE A 127 24.67 17.54 -11.09
CA PHE A 127 23.90 18.52 -11.84
C PHE A 127 24.37 19.96 -11.58
N ASN A 128 24.74 20.28 -10.35
CA ASN A 128 25.21 21.63 -9.98
C ASN A 128 26.68 21.90 -10.30
N LYS A 129 27.45 20.87 -10.66
CA LYS A 129 28.86 21.00 -11.02
C LYS A 129 29.04 22.06 -12.13
N PRO A 130 30.09 22.91 -12.06
CA PRO A 130 30.46 23.75 -13.19
C PRO A 130 30.72 22.84 -14.40
N ASP A 131 30.17 23.23 -15.55
CA ASP A 131 30.25 22.48 -16.82
C ASP A 131 29.71 21.05 -16.74
N SER A 132 28.67 20.84 -15.92
CA SER A 132 27.90 19.58 -15.92
C SER A 132 27.36 19.26 -17.31
N ASP A 133 27.44 18.00 -17.71
CA ASP A 133 26.86 17.47 -18.95
C ASP A 133 25.36 17.14 -18.80
N ARG A 134 24.81 17.32 -17.59
CA ARG A 134 23.41 17.00 -17.27
C ARG A 134 22.50 18.15 -17.70
N PHE A 135 21.70 17.89 -18.74
CA PHE A 135 20.73 18.84 -19.30
C PHE A 135 19.40 18.82 -18.52
N LEU A 136 18.89 17.62 -18.23
CA LEU A 136 17.60 17.41 -17.56
C LEU A 136 17.78 16.98 -16.11
N PHE A 137 16.92 17.49 -15.22
CA PHE A 137 16.71 16.88 -13.91
C PHE A 137 15.23 16.57 -13.73
N MET A 138 14.90 15.29 -13.65
CA MET A 138 13.54 14.81 -13.40
C MET A 138 13.32 14.61 -11.91
N LEU A 139 12.30 15.27 -11.36
CA LEU A 139 11.98 15.19 -9.94
C LEU A 139 10.52 14.83 -9.73
N SER A 140 10.27 13.98 -8.74
CA SER A 140 8.91 13.91 -8.20
C SER A 140 8.64 15.17 -7.37
N THR A 141 7.48 15.81 -7.54
CA THR A 141 7.19 17.11 -6.89
C THR A 141 7.38 17.07 -5.37
N ARG A 142 7.10 15.92 -4.73
CA ARG A 142 7.34 15.74 -3.30
C ARG A 142 8.80 15.53 -2.91
N ALA A 143 9.55 14.73 -3.66
CA ALA A 143 10.95 14.54 -3.35
C ALA A 143 11.75 15.83 -3.63
N GLY A 144 11.30 16.63 -4.61
CA GLY A 144 11.77 17.99 -4.84
C GLY A 144 11.45 18.96 -3.70
N GLY A 145 10.31 18.80 -3.01
CA GLY A 145 9.92 19.62 -1.87
C GLY A 145 10.77 19.45 -0.59
N LEU A 146 11.77 18.56 -0.57
CA LEU A 146 12.58 18.24 0.62
C LEU A 146 13.77 19.20 0.86
N GLY A 147 13.72 20.44 0.37
CA GLY A 147 14.73 21.44 0.73
C GLY A 147 15.98 21.51 -0.15
N ILE A 148 16.03 20.80 -1.28
CA ILE A 148 17.19 20.76 -2.19
C ILE A 148 17.45 22.11 -2.89
N ASN A 149 18.66 22.30 -3.41
CA ASN A 149 19.09 23.51 -4.14
C ASN A 149 19.56 23.15 -5.55
N LEU A 150 18.87 23.66 -6.56
CA LEU A 150 19.15 23.42 -7.99
C LEU A 150 19.23 24.75 -8.75
N ALA A 151 19.91 25.74 -8.16
CA ALA A 151 20.06 27.09 -8.69
C ALA A 151 20.85 27.18 -10.02
N THR A 152 21.33 26.05 -10.55
CA THR A 152 21.99 25.98 -11.87
C THR A 152 21.00 25.81 -13.03
N ALA A 153 19.75 25.43 -12.75
CA ALA A 153 18.68 25.32 -13.75
C ALA A 153 17.86 26.61 -13.85
N ASP A 154 17.63 27.07 -15.08
CA ASP A 154 16.90 28.29 -15.40
C ASP A 154 15.52 28.03 -16.02
N VAL A 155 15.21 26.78 -16.36
CA VAL A 155 13.87 26.40 -16.85
C VAL A 155 13.26 25.38 -15.90
N VAL A 156 12.00 25.61 -15.52
CA VAL A 156 11.19 24.68 -14.71
C VAL A 156 9.95 24.31 -15.49
N ILE A 157 9.72 23.02 -15.71
CA ILE A 157 8.52 22.46 -16.33
C ILE A 157 7.74 21.69 -15.27
N LEU A 158 6.55 22.18 -14.95
CA LEU A 158 5.56 21.43 -14.17
C LEU A 158 4.74 20.60 -15.16
N TYR A 159 5.04 19.31 -15.26
CA TYR A 159 4.35 18.39 -16.18
C TYR A 159 2.90 18.17 -15.75
N ASP A 160 2.67 18.09 -14.43
CA ASP A 160 1.35 18.08 -13.83
C ASP A 160 1.33 18.77 -12.47
N SER A 161 0.24 19.49 -12.19
CA SER A 161 0.11 20.30 -10.98
C SER A 161 -0.38 19.52 -9.76
N ASP A 162 0.12 19.91 -8.58
CA ASP A 162 -0.45 19.47 -7.31
C ASP A 162 -1.83 20.12 -7.06
N TRP A 163 -2.64 19.51 -6.20
CA TRP A 163 -3.87 20.14 -5.70
C TRP A 163 -3.56 21.31 -4.76
N ASN A 164 -2.40 21.27 -4.10
CA ASN A 164 -1.93 22.33 -3.23
C ASN A 164 -0.97 23.26 -4.01
N PRO A 165 -1.36 24.52 -4.31
CA PRO A 165 -0.51 25.46 -5.05
C PRO A 165 0.85 25.71 -4.38
N GLN A 166 0.93 25.59 -3.05
CA GLN A 166 2.18 25.79 -2.31
C GLN A 166 3.24 24.73 -2.65
N VAL A 167 2.83 23.51 -2.99
CA VAL A 167 3.76 22.44 -3.37
C VAL A 167 4.41 22.76 -4.71
N ASP A 168 3.64 23.26 -5.67
CA ASP A 168 4.14 23.72 -6.96
C ASP A 168 5.07 24.94 -6.79
N LEU A 169 4.71 25.93 -5.95
CA LEU A 169 5.57 27.08 -5.65
C LEU A 169 6.90 26.66 -5.05
N GLN A 170 6.87 25.73 -4.09
CA GLN A 170 8.07 25.20 -3.47
C GLN A 170 8.97 24.48 -4.48
N ALA A 171 8.39 23.83 -5.49
CA ALA A 171 9.13 23.21 -6.59
C ALA A 171 9.79 24.27 -7.48
N MET A 172 9.11 25.37 -7.79
CA MET A 172 9.69 26.51 -8.52
C MET A 172 10.88 27.12 -7.76
N ASP A 173 10.76 27.28 -6.44
CA ASP A 173 11.81 27.80 -5.55
C ASP A 173 13.07 26.91 -5.48
N ARG A 174 13.06 25.70 -6.09
CA ARG A 174 14.29 24.89 -6.22
C ARG A 174 15.27 25.49 -7.21
N ALA A 175 14.76 26.11 -8.27
CA ALA A 175 15.53 26.82 -9.29
C ALA A 175 15.54 28.34 -9.03
N HIS A 176 14.38 28.92 -8.71
CA HIS A 176 14.22 30.33 -8.37
C HIS A 176 14.71 30.60 -6.94
N ARG A 177 16.03 30.56 -6.76
CA ARG A 177 16.69 30.68 -5.46
C ARG A 177 17.91 31.59 -5.56
N ILE A 178 18.30 32.17 -4.42
CA ILE A 178 19.55 32.92 -4.26
C ILE A 178 20.71 32.03 -4.73
N GLY A 179 21.39 32.47 -5.79
CA GLY A 179 22.45 31.73 -6.47
C GLY A 179 22.23 31.59 -7.99
N GLN A 180 20.98 31.67 -8.45
CA GLN A 180 20.66 31.67 -9.88
C GLN A 180 21.03 33.04 -10.51
N LYS A 181 21.66 33.00 -11.68
CA LYS A 181 22.14 34.17 -12.44
C LYS A 181 21.29 34.45 -13.70
N LYS A 182 20.60 33.44 -14.24
CA LYS A 182 19.71 33.55 -15.39
C LYS A 182 18.26 33.82 -14.94
N VAL A 183 17.44 34.34 -15.85
CA VAL A 183 16.00 34.51 -15.61
C VAL A 183 15.35 33.12 -15.56
N VAL A 184 14.63 32.82 -14.47
CA VAL A 184 13.94 31.55 -14.32
C VAL A 184 12.61 31.58 -15.08
N ARG A 185 12.45 30.69 -16.05
CA ARG A 185 11.21 30.50 -16.82
C ARG A 185 10.45 29.29 -16.28
N VAL A 186 9.18 29.46 -15.93
CA VAL A 186 8.34 28.38 -15.41
C VAL A 186 7.22 28.07 -16.40
N PHE A 187 7.19 26.84 -16.90
CA PHE A 187 6.16 26.34 -17.81
C PHE A 187 5.28 25.34 -17.06
N ARG A 188 3.98 25.64 -16.97
CA ARG A 188 2.97 24.71 -16.42
C ARG A 188 2.17 24.10 -17.56
N LEU A 189 2.30 22.79 -17.75
CA LEU A 189 1.55 22.08 -18.80
C LEU A 189 0.14 21.75 -18.30
N ILE A 190 -0.88 22.25 -18.99
CA ILE A 190 -2.29 22.06 -18.66
C ILE A 190 -2.99 21.49 -19.89
N THR A 191 -3.72 20.39 -19.72
CA THR A 191 -4.55 19.85 -20.80
C THR A 191 -5.89 20.61 -20.82
N ASP A 192 -6.09 21.44 -21.84
CA ASP A 192 -7.33 22.22 -22.05
C ASP A 192 -8.57 21.31 -22.09
N ASN A 193 -9.72 21.80 -21.61
CA ASN A 193 -11.00 21.09 -21.62
C ASN A 193 -10.97 19.74 -20.88
N THR A 194 -10.16 19.62 -19.82
CA THR A 194 -10.09 18.43 -18.97
C THR A 194 -10.26 18.77 -17.48
N VAL A 195 -10.19 17.74 -16.63
CA VAL A 195 -10.14 17.92 -15.17
C VAL A 195 -8.93 18.75 -14.72
N GLU A 196 -7.82 18.81 -15.47
CA GLU A 196 -6.62 19.53 -15.06
C GLU A 196 -6.84 21.04 -14.99
N GLU A 197 -7.59 21.60 -15.93
CA GLU A 197 -7.92 23.02 -15.98
C GLU A 197 -8.63 23.47 -14.69
N ARG A 198 -9.62 22.69 -14.23
CA ARG A 198 -10.34 22.98 -12.98
C ARG A 198 -9.48 22.84 -11.73
N ILE A 199 -8.53 21.90 -11.74
CA ILE A 199 -7.58 21.76 -10.64
C ILE A 199 -6.72 23.01 -10.54
N VAL A 200 -6.24 23.54 -11.67
CA VAL A 200 -5.40 24.74 -11.70
C VAL A 200 -6.18 26.00 -11.33
N GLU A 201 -7.38 26.22 -11.91
CA GLU A 201 -8.24 27.36 -11.54
C GLU A 201 -8.48 27.42 -10.03
N ARG A 202 -8.77 26.26 -9.42
CA ARG A 202 -8.96 26.19 -7.97
C ARG A 202 -7.68 26.47 -7.20
N ALA A 203 -6.55 25.91 -7.64
CA ALA A 203 -5.26 26.13 -7.00
C ALA A 203 -4.90 27.62 -7.00
N GLU A 204 -5.22 28.35 -8.07
CA GLU A 204 -5.00 29.79 -8.17
C GLU A 204 -5.94 30.61 -7.30
N VAL A 205 -7.25 30.28 -7.28
CA VAL A 205 -8.20 30.88 -6.33
C VAL A 205 -7.72 30.69 -4.90
N LYS A 206 -7.22 29.49 -4.57
CA LYS A 206 -6.68 29.19 -3.24
C LYS A 206 -5.43 30.01 -2.92
N LEU A 207 -4.49 30.12 -3.86
CA LEU A 207 -3.28 30.91 -3.66
C LEU A 207 -3.61 32.40 -3.42
N ARG A 208 -4.62 32.92 -4.13
CA ARG A 208 -5.10 34.28 -3.95
C ARG A 208 -5.75 34.48 -2.59
N LEU A 209 -6.61 33.55 -2.15
CA LEU A 209 -7.19 33.55 -0.81
C LEU A 209 -6.11 33.51 0.27
N ASP A 210 -5.11 32.64 0.14
CA ASP A 210 -3.97 32.55 1.08
C ASP A 210 -3.25 33.91 1.19
N THR A 211 -3.02 34.58 0.05
CA THR A 211 -2.37 35.92 0.02
C THR A 211 -3.20 36.97 0.76
N VAL A 212 -4.53 36.99 0.55
CA VAL A 212 -5.45 37.91 1.24
C VAL A 212 -5.50 37.62 2.74
N VAL A 213 -5.51 36.36 3.13
CA VAL A 213 -5.52 35.93 4.53
C VAL A 213 -4.24 36.36 5.27
N ILE A 214 -3.07 36.18 4.64
CA ILE A 214 -1.79 36.63 5.18
C ILE A 214 -1.79 38.15 5.40
N GLN A 215 -2.31 38.93 4.44
CA GLN A 215 -2.41 40.40 4.57
C GLN A 215 -3.35 40.85 5.69
N GLN A 216 -4.42 40.09 5.97
CA GLN A 216 -5.41 40.44 6.99
C GLN A 216 -5.05 39.95 8.41
N GLY A 217 -4.01 39.13 8.58
CA GLY A 217 -3.57 38.63 9.89
C GLY A 217 -4.60 37.77 10.63
N ARG A 218 -5.66 37.32 9.96
CA ARG A 218 -6.70 36.47 10.55
C ARG A 218 -6.35 34.99 10.32
N LEU A 219 -6.31 34.21 11.40
CA LEU A 219 -6.26 32.76 11.32
C LEU A 219 -7.60 32.27 10.74
N VAL A 220 -7.64 31.98 9.44
CA VAL A 220 -8.81 31.34 8.85
C VAL A 220 -8.75 29.86 9.20
N ASP A 221 -9.81 29.35 9.82
CA ASP A 221 -9.99 27.93 10.04
C ASP A 221 -9.75 27.17 8.73
N SER A 222 -8.87 26.18 8.77
CA SER A 222 -8.60 25.24 7.67
C SER A 222 -9.81 24.35 7.30
N ALA A 223 -11.04 24.75 7.65
CA ALA A 223 -12.28 24.05 7.41
C ALA A 223 -12.85 24.29 6.00
N GLY A 224 -12.57 25.45 5.37
CA GLY A 224 -12.94 25.73 3.95
C GLY A 224 -12.11 24.96 2.92
N ASN A 225 -11.20 24.10 3.38
CA ASN A 225 -10.12 23.50 2.60
C ASN A 225 -10.50 22.16 1.93
N LYS A 226 -11.79 21.79 1.90
CA LYS A 226 -12.23 20.42 1.53
C LYS A 226 -12.95 20.41 0.18
N LEU A 227 -12.55 19.54 -0.74
CA LEU A 227 -13.34 19.23 -1.94
C LEU A 227 -14.67 18.58 -1.51
N GLY A 228 -15.78 19.27 -1.80
CA GLY A 228 -17.13 18.74 -1.68
C GLY A 228 -17.41 17.65 -2.72
N LYS A 229 -18.40 16.78 -2.47
CA LYS A 229 -18.79 15.74 -3.43
C LYS A 229 -19.29 16.34 -4.75
N ASP A 230 -20.12 17.35 -4.66
CA ASP A 230 -20.72 18.04 -5.81
C ASP A 230 -19.67 18.79 -6.63
N GLU A 231 -18.64 19.31 -5.96
CA GLU A 231 -17.52 19.99 -6.62
C GLU A 231 -16.63 19.01 -7.38
N MET A 232 -16.30 17.84 -6.80
CA MET A 232 -15.59 16.77 -7.53
C MET A 232 -16.38 16.33 -8.75
N LEU A 233 -17.70 16.23 -8.62
CA LEU A 233 -18.58 15.87 -9.72
C LEU A 233 -18.57 16.95 -10.81
N GLY A 234 -18.64 18.23 -10.42
CA GLY A 234 -18.53 19.36 -11.34
C GLY A 234 -17.20 19.37 -12.10
N MET A 235 -16.09 19.07 -11.44
CA MET A 235 -14.78 18.93 -12.10
C MET A 235 -14.75 17.79 -13.12
N ILE A 236 -15.36 16.63 -12.81
CA ILE A 236 -15.39 15.48 -13.73
C ILE A 236 -16.29 15.76 -14.94
N ARG A 237 -17.43 16.41 -14.73
CA ARG A 237 -18.34 16.82 -15.80
C ARG A 237 -17.71 17.89 -16.68
N HIS A 238 -16.87 18.75 -16.10
CA HIS A 238 -16.11 19.72 -16.86
C HIS A 238 -15.17 19.03 -17.85
N GLY A 239 -15.34 19.35 -19.13
CA GLY A 239 -14.57 18.74 -20.20
C GLY A 239 -15.13 17.42 -20.73
N ALA A 240 -16.01 16.73 -19.99
CA ALA A 240 -16.70 15.55 -20.52
C ALA A 240 -17.46 15.91 -21.80
N ASP A 241 -18.27 16.97 -21.77
CA ASP A 241 -19.06 17.41 -22.92
C ASP A 241 -18.19 17.76 -24.14
N HIS A 242 -17.06 18.43 -23.93
CA HIS A 242 -16.13 18.81 -25.00
C HIS A 242 -15.37 17.59 -25.59
N ILE A 243 -14.93 16.68 -24.72
CA ILE A 243 -14.22 15.46 -25.12
C ILE A 243 -15.17 14.51 -25.87
N PHE A 244 -16.47 14.51 -25.56
CA PHE A 244 -17.47 13.76 -26.30
C PHE A 244 -17.86 14.43 -27.63
N ALA A 245 -17.86 15.78 -27.72
CA ALA A 245 -18.31 16.52 -28.89
C ALA A 245 -17.24 16.74 -29.99
N SER A 246 -15.96 16.84 -29.64
CA SER A 246 -14.88 17.03 -30.64
C SER A 246 -14.78 15.82 -31.58
N LYS A 247 -14.19 15.89 -32.78
CA LYS A 247 -13.90 14.70 -33.64
C LYS A 247 -12.46 14.63 -34.11
N ASP A 248 -11.77 15.76 -34.14
CA ASP A 248 -10.42 15.88 -34.69
C ASP A 248 -9.36 16.11 -33.60
N SER A 249 -8.13 15.68 -33.88
CA SER A 249 -6.96 16.03 -33.06
C SER A 249 -6.64 17.50 -33.28
N GLU A 250 -6.89 18.35 -32.28
CA GLU A 250 -6.59 19.79 -32.32
C GLU A 250 -5.11 20.13 -32.10
N ILE A 251 -4.23 19.12 -32.00
CA ILE A 251 -2.77 19.35 -31.95
C ILE A 251 -2.32 19.69 -33.36
N THR A 252 -2.38 20.98 -33.68
CA THR A 252 -1.85 21.55 -34.89
C THR A 252 -0.32 21.58 -34.84
N ASP A 253 0.34 21.48 -35.99
CA ASP A 253 1.77 21.81 -36.13
C ASP A 253 1.99 23.33 -36.05
N GLU A 254 1.41 23.96 -35.03
CA GLU A 254 1.66 25.35 -34.71
C GLU A 254 3.10 25.53 -34.25
N ASP A 255 3.71 26.62 -34.72
CA ASP A 255 5.04 27.04 -34.29
C ASP A 255 5.04 27.27 -32.78
N ILE A 256 6.14 26.87 -32.12
CA ILE A 256 6.32 26.99 -30.66
C ILE A 256 6.04 28.42 -30.19
N ASP A 257 6.45 29.42 -30.95
CA ASP A 257 6.24 30.83 -30.60
C ASP A 257 4.77 31.21 -30.52
N VAL A 258 3.92 30.62 -31.37
CA VAL A 258 2.45 30.83 -31.32
C VAL A 258 1.86 30.17 -30.07
N ILE A 259 2.34 28.98 -29.71
CA ILE A 259 1.91 28.28 -28.50
C ILE A 259 2.29 29.08 -27.24
N LEU A 260 3.51 29.61 -27.20
CA LEU A 260 4.00 30.44 -26.09
C LEU A 260 3.18 31.74 -25.98
N GLU A 261 2.96 32.45 -27.10
CA GLU A 261 2.18 33.69 -27.11
C GLU A 261 0.71 33.46 -26.68
N LYS A 262 0.09 32.37 -27.14
CA LYS A 262 -1.25 31.95 -26.69
C LYS A 262 -1.26 31.64 -25.19
N GLY A 263 -0.23 30.96 -24.68
CA GLY A 263 -0.08 30.63 -23.26
C GLY A 263 0.04 31.87 -22.38
N GLU A 264 0.85 32.85 -22.79
CA GLU A 264 1.01 34.13 -22.08
C GLU A 264 -0.32 34.91 -22.05
N LYS A 265 -1.03 35.00 -23.18
CA LYS A 265 -2.34 35.65 -23.27
C LYS A 265 -3.38 35.00 -22.36
N LYS A 266 -3.47 33.66 -22.34
CA LYS A 266 -4.38 32.93 -21.45
C LYS A 266 -4.05 33.17 -19.98
N THR A 267 -2.76 33.15 -19.63
CA THR A 267 -2.30 33.39 -18.25
C THR A 267 -2.71 34.79 -17.78
N GLU A 268 -2.51 35.80 -18.62
CA GLU A 268 -2.91 37.18 -18.33
C GLU A 268 -4.43 37.33 -18.19
N GLN A 269 -5.22 36.66 -19.05
CA GLN A 269 -6.68 36.64 -18.93
C GLN A 269 -7.18 36.02 -17.61
N ILE A 270 -6.60 34.89 -17.20
CA ILE A 270 -6.96 34.22 -15.95
C ILE A 270 -6.60 35.11 -14.75
N LYS A 271 -5.42 35.72 -14.78
CA LYS A 271 -4.98 36.68 -13.76
C LYS A 271 -5.95 37.87 -13.65
N GLN A 272 -6.32 38.48 -14.77
CA GLN A 272 -7.30 39.58 -14.80
C GLN A 272 -8.69 39.16 -14.30
N LYS A 273 -9.16 37.97 -14.69
CA LYS A 273 -10.44 37.40 -14.21
C LYS A 273 -10.42 37.20 -12.69
N LEU A 274 -9.33 36.65 -12.15
CA LEU A 274 -9.13 36.50 -10.71
C LEU A 274 -9.03 37.87 -10.01
N GLU A 275 -8.44 38.88 -10.65
CA GLU A 275 -8.34 40.25 -10.13
C GLU A 275 -9.67 40.99 -10.06
N ALA A 276 -10.52 40.78 -11.06
CA ALA A 276 -11.86 41.33 -11.08
C ALA A 276 -12.80 40.66 -10.05
N MET A 277 -12.50 39.43 -9.62
CA MET A 277 -13.29 38.73 -8.59
C MET A 277 -13.00 39.31 -7.20
N GLY A 278 -13.98 40.02 -6.63
CA GLY A 278 -13.89 40.58 -5.27
C GLY A 278 -13.82 39.53 -4.16
N GLU A 279 -13.28 39.91 -2.99
CA GLU A 279 -12.97 39.01 -1.87
C GLU A 279 -14.16 38.15 -1.41
N SER A 280 -15.36 38.74 -1.32
CA SER A 280 -16.59 38.03 -0.93
C SER A 280 -17.02 36.97 -1.96
N SER A 281 -16.71 37.19 -3.25
CA SER A 281 -17.03 36.24 -4.33
C SER A 281 -16.00 35.11 -4.41
N LEU A 282 -14.74 35.37 -4.06
CA LEU A 282 -13.69 34.35 -4.00
C LEU A 282 -13.96 33.32 -2.89
N ARG A 283 -14.53 33.74 -1.74
CA ARG A 283 -14.90 32.83 -0.64
C ARG A 283 -16.11 31.93 -0.98
N ASN A 284 -17.02 32.42 -1.83
CA ASN A 284 -18.23 31.71 -2.25
C ASN A 284 -18.09 31.10 -3.65
N PHE A 285 -16.87 31.02 -4.20
CA PHE A 285 -16.63 30.49 -5.53
C PHE A 285 -17.06 29.02 -5.58
N THR A 286 -18.23 28.79 -6.16
CA THR A 286 -18.77 27.48 -6.49
C THR A 286 -18.79 27.39 -8.01
N ILE A 287 -18.09 26.38 -8.53
CA ILE A 287 -18.05 26.14 -9.97
C ILE A 287 -19.39 25.52 -10.35
N ASP A 288 -20.27 26.34 -10.94
CA ASP A 288 -21.58 25.91 -11.40
C ASP A 288 -21.39 24.89 -12.54
N ALA A 289 -21.88 23.67 -12.33
CA ALA A 289 -21.87 22.62 -13.35
C ALA A 289 -23.18 22.69 -14.10
N GLY A 290 -23.13 22.91 -15.42
CA GLY A 290 -24.33 22.88 -16.27
C GLY A 290 -25.14 21.59 -16.05
N GLU A 291 -26.46 21.70 -16.07
CA GLU A 291 -27.41 20.58 -15.92
C GLU A 291 -27.45 19.63 -17.14
N SER A 292 -26.34 19.47 -17.87
CA SER A 292 -26.24 18.55 -19.01
C SER A 292 -26.09 17.10 -18.53
N SER A 293 -26.96 16.23 -19.03
CA SER A 293 -26.91 14.79 -18.77
C SER A 293 -25.89 14.13 -19.69
N VAL A 294 -24.82 13.56 -19.14
CA VAL A 294 -23.74 12.82 -19.85
C VAL A 294 -24.25 11.53 -20.51
N TYR A 295 -25.49 11.11 -20.24
CA TYR A 295 -26.10 9.91 -20.85
C TYR A 295 -26.42 10.05 -22.35
N LYS A 296 -26.56 11.27 -22.87
CA LYS A 296 -26.93 11.53 -24.26
C LYS A 296 -25.85 12.36 -24.94
N PHE A 297 -25.11 11.75 -25.86
CA PHE A 297 -24.16 12.47 -26.71
C PHE A 297 -24.14 11.83 -28.11
N GLU A 298 -23.76 12.60 -29.15
CA GLU A 298 -23.76 12.14 -30.56
C GLU A 298 -25.11 11.64 -31.12
N GLY A 299 -26.24 11.97 -30.50
CA GLY A 299 -27.55 11.48 -30.92
C GLY A 299 -27.84 10.01 -30.52
N GLU A 300 -26.96 9.39 -29.73
CA GLU A 300 -27.12 8.04 -29.20
C GLU A 300 -27.25 8.05 -27.66
N ASP A 301 -28.08 7.15 -27.11
CA ASP A 301 -28.22 6.94 -25.67
C ASP A 301 -27.27 5.82 -25.21
N TYR A 302 -26.27 6.19 -24.43
CA TYR A 302 -25.18 5.28 -24.06
C TYR A 302 -25.51 4.34 -22.88
N ARG A 303 -26.73 4.39 -22.34
CA ARG A 303 -27.20 3.47 -21.29
C ARG A 303 -27.18 2.00 -21.71
N GLU A 304 -27.39 1.70 -23.00
CA GLU A 304 -27.43 0.31 -23.49
C GLU A 304 -26.03 -0.30 -23.73
N LYS A 305 -25.03 0.52 -24.09
CA LYS A 305 -23.64 0.07 -24.31
C LYS A 305 -22.90 -0.32 -23.02
N GLN A 306 -23.40 0.13 -21.85
CA GLN A 306 -22.89 -0.25 -20.53
C GLN A 306 -22.91 -1.78 -20.31
N LYS A 307 -23.92 -2.48 -20.84
CA LYS A 307 -24.08 -3.93 -20.69
C LYS A 307 -23.06 -4.73 -21.52
N LEU A 308 -22.57 -4.17 -22.63
CA LEU A 308 -21.58 -4.84 -23.49
C LEU A 308 -20.14 -4.68 -22.96
N SER A 309 -19.81 -3.53 -22.37
CA SER A 309 -18.45 -3.21 -21.92
C SER A 309 -18.02 -3.94 -20.63
N GLN A 310 -18.95 -4.51 -19.87
CA GLN A 310 -18.63 -5.27 -18.64
C GLN A 310 -18.02 -6.65 -18.92
N LEU A 311 -18.18 -7.20 -20.15
CA LEU A 311 -17.73 -8.57 -20.47
C LEU A 311 -16.36 -8.66 -21.16
N ALA A 312 -15.72 -7.56 -21.54
CA ALA A 312 -14.51 -7.57 -22.38
C ALA A 312 -13.22 -7.11 -21.67
N TRP A 313 -13.21 -6.99 -20.34
CA TRP A 313 -12.00 -6.62 -19.60
C TRP A 313 -11.32 -7.84 -18.99
N ILE A 314 -10.40 -8.44 -19.73
CA ILE A 314 -9.45 -9.43 -19.21
C ILE A 314 -8.26 -8.63 -18.65
N GLU A 315 -8.02 -8.70 -17.33
CA GLU A 315 -6.80 -8.14 -16.71
C GLU A 315 -5.55 -8.77 -17.34
N PRO A 316 -4.74 -8.03 -18.13
CA PRO A 316 -3.51 -8.55 -18.68
C PRO A 316 -2.42 -8.63 -17.58
N PRO A 317 -1.43 -9.52 -17.72
CA PRO A 317 -0.46 -9.80 -16.67
C PRO A 317 0.37 -8.56 -16.32
N LYS A 318 0.49 -8.33 -15.01
CA LYS A 318 1.18 -7.18 -14.44
C LYS A 318 2.68 -7.21 -14.77
N ARG A 319 3.21 -6.09 -15.26
CA ARG A 319 4.66 -5.82 -15.24
C ARG A 319 4.99 -5.17 -13.88
N GLU A 320 5.03 -5.97 -12.82
CA GLU A 320 5.38 -5.48 -11.48
C GLU A 320 6.91 -5.24 -11.37
N ARG A 321 7.34 -3.97 -11.38
CA ARG A 321 8.43 -3.55 -10.49
C ARG A 321 7.77 -3.11 -9.17
N LYS A 322 8.26 -3.60 -8.03
CA LYS A 322 7.75 -3.22 -6.71
C LYS A 322 7.94 -1.72 -6.50
N ALA A 323 6.86 -0.95 -6.58
CA ALA A 323 6.84 0.45 -6.19
C ALA A 323 6.50 0.56 -4.70
N ASN A 324 7.41 1.08 -3.89
CA ASN A 324 7.17 1.41 -2.47
C ASN A 324 6.45 2.79 -2.30
N TYR A 325 6.13 3.47 -3.41
CA TYR A 325 5.47 4.78 -3.42
C TYR A 325 4.02 4.64 -3.91
N ALA A 326 3.05 4.67 -2.99
CA ALA A 326 1.64 4.61 -3.31
C ALA A 326 1.08 6.02 -3.56
N VAL A 327 1.20 6.49 -4.80
CA VAL A 327 0.62 7.76 -5.29
C VAL A 327 -0.86 7.88 -4.85
N ASP A 328 -1.63 6.81 -5.04
CA ASP A 328 -3.04 6.72 -4.66
C ASP A 328 -3.27 6.88 -3.15
N ALA A 329 -2.35 6.39 -2.31
CA ALA A 329 -2.48 6.50 -0.86
C ALA A 329 -2.26 7.94 -0.39
N TYR A 330 -1.34 8.68 -1.03
CA TYR A 330 -1.21 10.10 -0.74
C TYR A 330 -2.36 10.93 -1.28
N PHE A 331 -2.81 10.72 -2.52
CA PHE A 331 -3.94 11.51 -3.01
C PHE A 331 -5.19 11.24 -2.16
N ARG A 332 -5.34 10.00 -1.65
CA ARG A 332 -6.33 9.68 -0.61
C ARG A 332 -6.09 10.43 0.71
N GLU A 333 -4.84 10.68 1.10
CA GLU A 333 -4.47 11.43 2.32
C GLU A 333 -4.61 12.96 2.16
N ALA A 334 -4.11 13.54 1.07
CA ALA A 334 -4.24 14.95 0.73
C ALA A 334 -5.72 15.35 0.50
N LEU A 335 -6.56 14.41 0.11
CA LEU A 335 -8.01 14.58 -0.08
C LEU A 335 -8.83 13.96 1.07
N ARG A 336 -8.18 13.42 2.12
CA ARG A 336 -8.85 12.80 3.27
C ARG A 336 -9.55 13.87 4.06
N VAL A 337 -10.86 13.65 4.20
CA VAL A 337 -11.70 14.36 5.15
C VAL A 337 -11.46 13.67 6.49
N SER A 338 -10.72 14.29 7.39
CA SER A 338 -11.13 14.13 8.78
C SER A 338 -12.49 14.79 8.89
N GLU A 339 -13.52 14.03 9.26
CA GLU A 339 -14.79 14.61 9.67
C GLU A 339 -14.49 15.68 10.73
N PRO A 340 -15.22 16.81 10.75
CA PRO A 340 -15.04 17.80 11.79
C PRO A 340 -15.32 17.12 13.13
N ARG A 341 -14.26 16.65 13.79
CA ARG A 341 -14.34 16.18 15.16
C ARG A 341 -14.88 17.35 15.96
N ALA A 342 -15.91 17.08 16.76
CA ALA A 342 -16.47 18.05 17.69
C ALA A 342 -15.34 18.81 18.40
N PRO A 343 -15.48 20.12 18.65
CA PRO A 343 -14.45 20.93 19.30
C PRO A 343 -13.95 20.21 20.55
N LYS A 344 -12.67 19.83 20.55
CA LYS A 344 -12.08 19.05 21.63
C LYS A 344 -12.25 19.84 22.93
N ALA A 345 -12.81 19.20 23.95
CA ALA A 345 -12.97 19.81 25.27
C ALA A 345 -11.61 20.37 25.76
N PRO A 346 -11.62 21.53 26.44
CA PRO A 346 -10.40 22.10 27.02
C PRO A 346 -9.77 21.08 27.96
N ARG A 347 -8.49 20.77 27.72
CA ARG A 347 -7.74 19.82 28.56
C ARG A 347 -7.24 20.55 29.81
N PRO A 348 -7.37 19.95 31.01
CA PRO A 348 -6.73 20.49 32.22
C PRO A 348 -5.20 20.56 32.07
N PRO A 349 -4.51 21.35 32.91
CA PRO A 349 -3.06 21.41 32.94
C PRO A 349 -2.42 20.03 33.19
N LYS A 350 -1.27 19.78 32.54
CA LYS A 350 -0.41 18.57 32.59
C LYS A 350 -0.93 17.40 33.42
N GLN A 351 -1.80 16.57 32.84
CA GLN A 351 -2.14 15.27 33.40
C GLN A 351 -0.98 14.28 33.27
N PRO A 352 -0.89 13.29 34.17
CA PRO A 352 0.05 12.18 34.03
C PRO A 352 -0.17 11.47 32.69
N GLN A 353 0.91 11.19 31.96
CA GLN A 353 0.83 10.46 30.71
C GLN A 353 0.70 8.96 31.00
N VAL A 354 -0.54 8.47 31.06
CA VAL A 354 -0.84 7.04 31.20
C VAL A 354 -0.97 6.38 29.82
N GLN A 355 -0.36 5.21 29.66
CA GLN A 355 -0.49 4.40 28.44
C GLN A 355 -1.21 3.08 28.78
N ASP A 356 -2.04 2.60 27.85
CA ASP A 356 -2.90 1.42 28.05
C ASP A 356 -2.11 0.15 28.38
N PHE A 357 -0.98 -0.08 27.70
CA PHE A 357 -0.08 -1.21 27.96
C PHE A 357 0.64 -1.18 29.32
N GLN A 358 0.50 -0.12 30.10
CA GLN A 358 1.06 -0.04 31.46
C GLN A 358 0.08 -0.56 32.52
N PHE A 359 -1.16 -0.94 32.12
CA PHE A 359 -2.14 -1.62 32.95
C PHE A 359 -2.42 -0.92 34.30
N PHE A 360 -2.56 0.41 34.30
CA PHE A 360 -2.97 1.13 35.51
C PHE A 360 -4.36 0.67 36.00
N PRO A 361 -4.64 0.72 37.31
CA PRO A 361 -5.95 0.34 37.85
C PRO A 361 -7.09 1.23 37.33
N PRO A 362 -8.31 0.68 37.08
CA PRO A 362 -9.49 1.45 36.66
C PRO A 362 -9.80 2.65 37.56
N ARG A 363 -9.58 2.50 38.87
CA ARG A 363 -9.78 3.54 39.89
C ARG A 363 -8.97 4.83 39.62
N LEU A 364 -7.78 4.71 39.03
CA LEU A 364 -6.98 5.87 38.67
C LEU A 364 -7.70 6.73 37.61
N PHE A 365 -8.33 6.09 36.62
CA PHE A 365 -9.06 6.78 35.57
C PHE A 365 -10.30 7.50 36.12
N GLU A 366 -11.00 6.92 37.10
CA GLU A 366 -12.12 7.60 37.78
C GLU A 366 -11.68 8.90 38.46
N LEU A 367 -10.54 8.88 39.15
CA LEU A 367 -9.97 10.06 39.81
C LEU A 367 -9.51 11.12 38.80
N LEU A 368 -8.87 10.70 37.70
CA LEU A 368 -8.48 11.58 36.60
C LEU A 368 -9.71 12.20 35.89
N ASP A 369 -10.76 11.43 35.67
CA ASP A 369 -12.01 11.91 35.09
C ASP A 369 -12.72 12.92 36.01
N LYS A 370 -12.72 12.67 37.33
CA LYS A 370 -13.24 13.62 38.33
C LYS A 370 -12.49 14.96 38.28
N GLU A 371 -11.16 14.96 38.13
CA GLU A 371 -10.37 16.17 37.93
C GLU A 371 -10.70 16.89 36.61
N ILE A 372 -10.89 16.12 35.52
CA ILE A 372 -11.27 16.67 34.21
C ILE A 372 -12.64 17.34 34.29
N TYR A 373 -13.63 16.68 34.88
CA TYR A 373 -14.98 17.22 35.00
C TYR A 373 -15.00 18.47 35.86
N TYR A 374 -14.28 18.47 36.99
CA TYR A 374 -14.15 19.65 37.84
C TYR A 374 -13.47 20.81 37.11
N PHE A 375 -12.40 20.56 36.35
CA PHE A 375 -11.76 21.60 35.53
C PHE A 375 -12.69 22.14 34.44
N ARG A 376 -13.44 21.27 33.76
CA ARG A 376 -14.44 21.68 32.76
C ARG A 376 -15.53 22.55 33.40
N LYS A 377 -15.94 22.24 34.64
CA LYS A 377 -16.88 23.04 35.43
C LYS A 377 -16.32 24.42 35.75
N THR A 378 -15.06 24.53 36.19
CA THR A 378 -14.44 25.83 36.53
C THR A 378 -14.23 26.74 35.32
N VAL A 379 -14.01 26.16 34.13
CA VAL A 379 -13.88 26.91 32.85
C VAL A 379 -15.25 27.20 32.21
N GLY A 380 -16.35 26.74 32.80
CA GLY A 380 -17.70 26.96 32.27
C GLY A 380 -17.99 26.21 30.96
N TYR A 381 -17.32 25.08 30.73
CA TYR A 381 -17.50 24.27 29.52
C TYR A 381 -18.88 23.63 29.46
N LYS A 382 -19.51 23.70 28.28
CA LYS A 382 -20.80 23.04 27.98
C LYS A 382 -20.62 21.97 26.92
N VAL A 383 -21.14 20.78 27.18
CA VAL A 383 -20.98 19.60 26.32
C VAL A 383 -21.76 19.82 25.01
N PRO A 384 -21.10 19.84 23.85
CA PRO A 384 -21.78 19.97 22.56
C PRO A 384 -22.49 18.66 22.20
N LYS A 385 -23.60 18.76 21.46
CA LYS A 385 -24.33 17.59 20.97
C LYS A 385 -23.51 16.90 19.88
N ASN A 386 -23.17 15.63 20.06
CA ASN A 386 -22.45 14.84 19.06
C ASN A 386 -23.43 14.33 17.97
N PRO A 387 -23.35 14.78 16.72
CA PRO A 387 -24.26 14.36 15.65
C PRO A 387 -24.11 12.87 15.25
N GLU A 388 -22.97 12.24 15.54
CA GLU A 388 -22.65 10.86 15.13
C GLU A 388 -23.43 9.79 15.91
N LEU A 389 -23.90 10.14 17.13
CA LEU A 389 -24.64 9.22 18.01
C LEU A 389 -26.15 9.15 17.71
N GLY A 390 -26.62 9.85 16.67
CA GLY A 390 -28.01 9.79 16.21
C GLY A 390 -29.03 10.03 17.33
N ASN A 391 -29.88 9.04 17.60
CA ASN A 391 -30.95 9.11 18.61
C ASN A 391 -30.42 9.15 20.06
N GLU A 392 -29.20 8.66 20.32
CA GLU A 392 -28.61 8.63 21.66
C GLU A 392 -27.84 9.91 22.01
N ALA A 393 -27.55 10.75 21.00
CA ALA A 393 -26.79 11.98 21.15
C ALA A 393 -27.31 12.89 22.26
N SER A 394 -28.63 13.01 22.39
CA SER A 394 -29.26 13.86 23.40
C SER A 394 -29.15 13.29 24.82
N LYS A 395 -29.12 11.96 24.96
CA LYS A 395 -29.00 11.27 26.23
C LYS A 395 -27.56 11.36 26.74
N VAL A 396 -26.60 11.03 25.88
CA VAL A 396 -25.16 11.09 26.17
C VAL A 396 -24.71 12.51 26.51
N GLN A 397 -25.18 13.51 25.77
CA GLN A 397 -24.90 14.92 26.07
C GLN A 397 -25.40 15.32 27.46
N ARG A 398 -26.62 14.93 27.83
CA ARG A 398 -27.20 15.28 29.13
C ARG A 398 -26.47 14.59 30.28
N GLU A 399 -26.05 13.36 30.08
CA GLU A 399 -25.31 12.57 31.06
C GLU A 399 -23.91 13.14 31.29
N GLU A 400 -23.16 13.45 30.23
CA GLU A 400 -21.83 14.07 30.36
C GLU A 400 -21.92 15.48 30.96
N GLN A 401 -22.94 16.27 30.60
CA GLN A 401 -23.17 17.58 31.20
C GLN A 401 -23.50 17.46 32.70
N ARG A 402 -24.27 16.45 33.09
CA ARG A 402 -24.59 16.16 34.49
C ARG A 402 -23.33 15.81 35.29
N LEU A 403 -22.44 14.99 34.76
CA LEU A 403 -21.16 14.65 35.41
C LEU A 403 -20.28 15.89 35.63
N ILE A 404 -20.25 16.81 34.66
CA ILE A 404 -19.55 18.10 34.82
C ILE A 404 -20.21 18.95 35.90
N ASP A 405 -21.55 19.09 35.87
CA ASP A 405 -22.27 19.95 36.80
C ASP A 405 -22.21 19.41 38.26
N GLU A 406 -22.25 18.08 38.44
CA GLU A 406 -22.13 17.37 39.74
C GLU A 406 -20.68 17.25 40.25
N SER A 407 -19.66 17.56 39.44
CA SER A 407 -18.26 17.37 39.83
C SER A 407 -17.80 18.29 40.98
N GLU A 408 -16.96 17.72 41.85
CA GLU A 408 -16.34 18.34 43.02
C GLU A 408 -14.81 18.19 42.96
N PRO A 409 -14.02 19.07 43.60
CA PRO A 409 -12.57 18.91 43.65
C PRO A 409 -12.20 17.60 44.37
N LEU A 410 -11.02 17.06 44.07
CA LEU A 410 -10.50 15.92 44.82
C LEU A 410 -10.19 16.33 46.26
N ASN A 411 -10.57 15.47 47.20
CA ASN A 411 -10.20 15.62 48.61
C ASN A 411 -8.75 15.16 48.84
N ASP A 412 -8.15 15.54 49.97
CA ASP A 412 -6.76 15.19 50.31
C ASP A 412 -6.51 13.66 50.30
N ASP A 413 -7.49 12.87 50.74
CA ASP A 413 -7.43 11.40 50.70
C ASP A 413 -7.42 10.87 49.25
N GLU A 414 -8.22 11.45 48.35
CA GLU A 414 -8.30 11.04 46.94
C GLU A 414 -7.04 11.45 46.16
N ILE A 415 -6.40 12.57 46.55
CA ILE A 415 -5.12 13.00 46.00
C ILE A 415 -4.03 11.99 46.38
N SER A 416 -3.98 11.58 47.65
CA SER A 416 -3.06 10.55 48.14
C SER A 416 -3.30 9.19 47.46
N GLU A 417 -4.57 8.77 47.31
CA GLU A 417 -4.97 7.56 46.58
C GLU A 417 -4.47 7.60 45.13
N LYS A 418 -4.66 8.74 44.44
CA LYS A 418 -4.20 8.95 43.06
C LYS A 418 -2.68 8.82 42.94
N GLU A 419 -1.92 9.41 43.86
CA GLU A 419 -0.45 9.32 43.87
C GLU A 419 0.04 7.88 44.08
N SER A 420 -0.65 7.09 44.93
CA SER A 420 -0.37 5.67 45.11
C SER A 420 -0.67 4.87 43.83
N LEU A 421 -1.84 5.06 43.23
CA LEU A 421 -2.27 4.31 42.03
C LEU A 421 -1.40 4.60 40.79
N LEU A 422 -0.73 5.75 40.75
CA LEU A 422 0.26 6.07 39.72
C LEU A 422 1.55 5.24 39.84
N GLN A 423 1.83 4.64 40.99
CA GLN A 423 2.97 3.76 41.21
C GLN A 423 2.66 2.29 40.89
N ASP A 424 1.39 1.88 40.99
CA ASP A 424 0.94 0.50 40.80
C ASP A 424 0.96 0.02 39.33
N GLY A 425 1.10 0.92 38.37
CA GLY A 425 1.23 0.56 36.96
C GLY A 425 2.65 0.14 36.57
N PHE A 426 2.80 -0.47 35.39
CA PHE A 426 4.10 -0.79 34.79
C PHE A 426 4.80 0.47 34.23
N THR A 427 5.12 1.41 35.11
CA THR A 427 5.71 2.72 34.77
C THR A 427 7.08 2.61 34.10
N THR A 428 7.83 1.55 34.42
CA THR A 428 9.14 1.26 33.83
C THR A 428 9.03 0.69 32.41
N TRP A 429 7.86 0.25 31.97
CA TRP A 429 7.65 -0.30 30.63
C TRP A 429 7.42 0.82 29.64
N THR A 430 8.26 0.87 28.61
CA THR A 430 8.15 1.81 27.51
C THR A 430 7.38 1.20 26.35
N ARG A 431 6.94 2.05 25.40
CA ARG A 431 6.32 1.58 24.15
C ARG A 431 7.25 0.66 23.34
N ARG A 432 8.57 0.84 23.46
CA ARG A 432 9.56 -0.01 22.81
C ARG A 432 9.52 -1.42 23.41
N ASP A 433 9.52 -1.52 24.73
CA ASP A 433 9.52 -2.80 25.47
C ASP A 433 8.24 -3.58 25.18
N PHE A 434 7.09 -2.89 25.20
CA PHE A 434 5.81 -3.48 24.80
C PHE A 434 5.85 -4.04 23.38
N ASN A 435 6.34 -3.27 22.41
CA ASN A 435 6.43 -3.74 21.03
C ASN A 435 7.43 -4.91 20.86
N GLN A 436 8.52 -4.93 21.64
CA GLN A 436 9.45 -6.06 21.67
C GLN A 436 8.78 -7.30 22.27
N PHE A 437 8.05 -7.15 23.38
CA PHE A 437 7.29 -8.22 24.01
C PHE A 437 6.27 -8.84 23.04
N ILE A 438 5.46 -8.03 22.33
CA ILE A 438 4.49 -8.56 21.34
C ILE A 438 5.20 -9.30 20.20
N LYS A 439 6.31 -8.77 19.68
CA LYS A 439 7.09 -9.43 18.62
C LYS A 439 7.72 -10.74 19.10
N ALA A 440 8.20 -10.78 20.34
CA ALA A 440 8.77 -11.98 20.93
C ALA A 440 7.69 -13.06 21.11
N ASN A 441 6.49 -12.69 21.56
CA ASN A 441 5.33 -13.60 21.63
C ASN A 441 4.93 -14.11 20.24
N GLU A 442 4.96 -13.30 19.18
CA GLU A 442 4.72 -13.77 17.80
C GLU A 442 5.78 -14.78 17.35
N LYS A 443 7.03 -14.61 17.79
CA LYS A 443 8.18 -15.39 17.32
C LYS A 443 8.37 -16.71 18.04
N TYR A 444 8.18 -16.74 19.36
CA TYR A 444 8.42 -17.90 20.21
C TYR A 444 7.12 -18.55 20.73
N GLY A 445 5.99 -17.85 20.65
CA GLY A 445 4.72 -18.26 21.24
C GLY A 445 4.58 -17.79 22.69
N ARG A 446 3.34 -17.79 23.20
CA ARG A 446 3.01 -17.23 24.53
C ARG A 446 3.64 -17.95 25.72
N ASP A 447 4.03 -19.21 25.54
CA ASP A 447 4.48 -20.09 26.63
C ASP A 447 6.02 -20.06 26.83
N ASP A 448 6.79 -19.51 25.90
CA ASP A 448 8.26 -19.49 25.96
C ASP A 448 8.78 -18.18 26.59
N THR A 449 8.54 -18.02 27.89
CA THR A 449 8.94 -16.84 28.67
C THR A 449 10.45 -16.62 28.71
N ASP A 450 11.24 -17.69 28.64
CA ASP A 450 12.70 -17.64 28.62
C ASP A 450 13.25 -17.01 27.34
N SER A 451 12.68 -17.34 26.18
CA SER A 451 13.06 -16.71 24.91
C SER A 451 12.50 -15.30 24.79
N ILE A 452 11.29 -15.06 25.31
CA ILE A 452 10.67 -13.73 25.32
C ILE A 452 11.51 -12.75 26.14
N SER A 453 11.92 -13.12 27.35
CA SER A 453 12.70 -12.25 28.24
C SER A 453 14.06 -11.86 27.67
N LYS A 454 14.69 -12.71 26.86
CA LYS A 454 15.96 -12.38 26.17
C LYS A 454 15.81 -11.35 25.06
N GLU A 455 14.62 -11.20 24.49
CA GLU A 455 14.35 -10.28 23.36
C GLU A 455 13.80 -8.93 23.83
N VAL A 456 13.31 -8.84 25.08
CA VAL A 456 12.91 -7.59 25.75
C VAL A 456 14.14 -6.99 26.45
N GLU A 457 14.78 -6.03 25.79
CA GLU A 457 16.03 -5.44 26.28
C GLU A 457 15.79 -4.61 27.55
N GLY A 458 16.60 -4.82 28.58
CA GLY A 458 16.58 -4.00 29.80
C GLY A 458 15.54 -4.40 30.84
N LYS A 459 14.87 -5.55 30.69
CA LYS A 459 14.00 -6.17 31.68
C LYS A 459 14.57 -7.49 32.18
N THR A 460 14.33 -7.78 33.45
CA THR A 460 14.67 -9.06 34.08
C THR A 460 13.64 -10.12 33.70
N VAL A 461 13.99 -11.40 33.85
CA VAL A 461 13.08 -12.52 33.58
C VAL A 461 11.82 -12.44 34.46
N ASP A 462 12.00 -12.05 35.72
CA ASP A 462 10.90 -11.91 36.69
C ASP A 462 9.94 -10.78 36.28
N GLU A 463 10.46 -9.60 35.90
CA GLU A 463 9.63 -8.48 35.42
C GLU A 463 8.84 -8.83 34.15
N VAL A 464 9.45 -9.57 33.22
CA VAL A 464 8.77 -10.01 31.99
C VAL A 464 7.69 -11.04 32.29
N THR A 465 7.92 -11.92 33.27
CA THR A 465 6.95 -12.94 33.69
C THR A 465 5.75 -12.29 34.38
N GLU A 466 6.00 -11.35 35.30
CA GLU A 466 4.95 -10.57 35.95
C GLU A 466 4.10 -9.80 34.94
N TYR A 467 4.75 -9.09 34.01
CA TYR A 467 4.06 -8.38 32.94
C TYR A 467 3.26 -9.32 32.03
N SER A 468 3.81 -10.48 31.68
CA SER A 468 3.13 -11.46 30.84
C SER A 468 1.83 -11.94 31.48
N ASN A 469 1.84 -12.26 32.78
CA ASN A 469 0.65 -12.69 33.51
C ASN A 469 -0.45 -11.62 33.47
N VAL A 470 -0.11 -10.37 33.78
CA VAL A 470 -1.07 -9.25 33.76
C VAL A 470 -1.54 -8.95 32.35
N PHE A 471 -0.63 -9.01 31.36
CA PHE A 471 -0.98 -8.81 29.95
C PHE A 471 -2.03 -9.82 29.50
N TRP A 472 -1.87 -11.10 29.78
CA TRP A 472 -2.84 -12.12 29.33
C TRP A 472 -4.19 -12.00 30.05
N GLU A 473 -4.20 -11.60 31.32
CA GLU A 473 -5.43 -11.36 32.07
C GLU A 473 -6.18 -10.11 31.59
N ARG A 474 -5.44 -9.02 31.34
CA ARG A 474 -6.00 -7.67 31.10
C ARG A 474 -5.84 -7.17 29.66
N CYS A 475 -5.39 -8.00 28.72
CA CYS A 475 -5.19 -7.61 27.32
C CYS A 475 -6.44 -6.98 26.67
N HIS A 476 -7.64 -7.38 27.12
CA HIS A 476 -8.92 -6.84 26.67
C HIS A 476 -9.10 -5.34 26.94
N GLU A 477 -8.33 -4.74 27.85
CA GLU A 477 -8.33 -3.30 28.12
C GLU A 477 -7.56 -2.51 27.05
N LEU A 478 -6.74 -3.17 26.23
CA LEU A 478 -5.94 -2.52 25.19
C LEU A 478 -6.82 -2.09 24.03
N THR A 479 -6.58 -0.87 23.55
CA THR A 479 -7.28 -0.30 22.39
C THR A 479 -7.16 -1.15 21.11
N ASP A 480 -6.04 -1.83 20.94
CA ASP A 480 -5.70 -2.66 19.78
C ASP A 480 -5.71 -4.18 20.08
N CYS A 481 -6.40 -4.63 21.14
CA CYS A 481 -6.34 -6.03 21.62
C CYS A 481 -6.57 -7.06 20.51
N ASP A 482 -7.68 -6.96 19.76
CA ASP A 482 -8.02 -7.92 18.70
C ASP A 482 -6.91 -8.06 17.65
N ARG A 483 -6.27 -6.95 17.30
CA ARG A 483 -5.18 -6.90 16.33
C ARG A 483 -3.92 -7.55 16.87
N ILE A 484 -3.59 -7.30 18.13
CA ILE A 484 -2.43 -7.86 18.83
C ILE A 484 -2.61 -9.37 18.99
N MET A 485 -3.77 -9.82 19.44
CA MET A 485 -4.12 -11.23 19.59
C MET A 485 -4.03 -11.97 18.25
N ALA A 486 -4.62 -11.43 17.20
CA ALA A 486 -4.55 -12.01 15.86
C ALA A 486 -3.09 -12.12 15.34
N GLN A 487 -2.22 -11.16 15.70
CA GLN A 487 -0.81 -11.22 15.35
C GLN A 487 -0.09 -12.37 16.06
N ILE A 488 -0.28 -12.51 17.38
CA ILE A 488 0.36 -13.56 18.19
C ILE A 488 -0.15 -14.94 17.76
N GLU A 489 -1.47 -15.11 17.61
CA GLU A 489 -2.08 -16.37 17.16
C GLU A 489 -1.57 -16.80 15.78
N LYS A 490 -1.38 -15.84 14.86
CA LYS A 490 -0.78 -16.12 13.55
C LYS A 490 0.69 -16.55 13.67
N GLY A 491 1.43 -15.98 14.61
CA GLY A 491 2.77 -16.41 14.98
C GLY A 491 2.78 -17.86 15.47
N GLU A 492 1.93 -18.18 16.43
CA GLU A 492 1.77 -19.52 17.01
C GLU A 492 1.35 -20.55 15.97
N GLN A 493 0.41 -20.22 15.07
CA GLN A 493 0.03 -21.09 13.96
C GLN A 493 1.22 -21.40 13.04
N ARG A 494 2.14 -20.44 12.82
CA ARG A 494 3.36 -20.69 12.03
C ARG A 494 4.31 -21.61 12.79
N ILE A 495 4.48 -21.43 14.09
CA ILE A 495 5.32 -22.29 14.94
C ILE A 495 4.78 -23.71 14.94
N GLN A 496 3.47 -23.87 15.18
CA GLN A 496 2.78 -25.15 15.16
C GLN A 496 2.90 -25.83 13.79
N ARG A 497 2.66 -25.08 12.70
CA ARG A 497 2.82 -25.60 11.34
C ARG A 497 4.24 -26.11 11.08
N ARG A 498 5.27 -25.40 11.54
CA ARG A 498 6.66 -25.86 11.41
C ARG A 498 6.91 -27.16 12.18
N GLN A 499 6.39 -27.28 13.39
CA GLN A 499 6.50 -28.50 14.19
C GLN A 499 5.78 -29.69 13.53
N ASP A 500 4.57 -29.48 13.02
CA ASP A 500 3.79 -30.52 12.35
C ASP A 500 4.48 -31.04 11.09
N ILE A 501 5.03 -30.13 10.27
CA ILE A 501 5.83 -30.49 9.09
C ILE A 501 7.05 -31.32 9.49
N LYS A 502 7.78 -30.89 10.52
CA LYS A 502 8.95 -31.63 11.03
C LYS A 502 8.57 -33.04 11.47
N ARG A 503 7.53 -33.19 12.29
CA ARG A 503 7.00 -34.50 12.74
C ARG A 503 6.56 -35.36 11.55
N ALA A 504 5.89 -34.78 10.56
CA ALA A 504 5.45 -35.50 9.37
C ALA A 504 6.62 -36.02 8.54
N LEU A 505 7.67 -35.21 8.36
CA LEU A 505 8.90 -35.61 7.67
C LEU A 505 9.66 -36.68 8.47
N ASP A 506 9.83 -36.52 9.79
CA ASP A 506 10.50 -37.52 10.65
C ASP A 506 9.77 -38.87 10.63
N SER A 507 8.44 -38.85 10.73
CA SER A 507 7.60 -40.05 10.60
C SER A 507 7.75 -40.71 9.24
N LYS A 508 7.86 -39.93 8.15
CA LYS A 508 8.07 -40.47 6.81
C LYS A 508 9.48 -41.05 6.64
N MET A 509 10.50 -40.38 7.14
CA MET A 509 11.90 -40.80 7.02
C MET A 509 12.19 -42.08 7.81
N SER A 510 11.65 -42.20 9.02
CA SER A 510 11.87 -43.35 9.91
C SER A 510 11.37 -44.69 9.34
N ARG A 511 10.48 -44.66 8.33
CA ARG A 511 9.99 -45.85 7.62
C ARG A 511 11.00 -46.47 6.66
N TYR A 512 12.07 -45.76 6.31
CA TYR A 512 13.04 -46.19 5.31
C TYR A 512 14.44 -46.29 5.92
N ARG A 513 15.13 -47.40 5.67
CA ARG A 513 16.53 -47.57 6.12
C ARG A 513 17.50 -46.71 5.30
N ALA A 514 17.20 -46.49 4.02
CA ALA A 514 17.97 -45.62 3.14
C ALA A 514 17.03 -44.65 2.37
N PRO A 515 16.56 -43.56 3.00
CA PRO A 515 15.53 -42.68 2.43
C PRO A 515 15.86 -42.15 1.04
N PHE A 516 17.10 -41.69 0.80
CA PHE A 516 17.54 -41.18 -0.50
C PHE A 516 17.41 -42.17 -1.68
N HIS A 517 17.32 -43.47 -1.41
CA HIS A 517 17.18 -44.50 -2.45
C HIS A 517 15.80 -45.17 -2.43
N GLN A 518 15.16 -45.25 -1.27
CA GLN A 518 13.97 -46.08 -1.06
C GLN A 518 12.67 -45.30 -0.90
N LEU A 519 12.73 -44.03 -0.47
CA LEU A 519 11.54 -43.25 -0.14
C LEU A 519 10.65 -43.09 -1.37
N ARG A 520 9.38 -43.45 -1.23
CA ARG A 520 8.36 -43.28 -2.26
C ARG A 520 7.28 -42.33 -1.78
N ILE A 521 6.76 -41.51 -2.68
CA ILE A 521 5.72 -40.52 -2.38
C ILE A 521 4.41 -40.98 -3.02
N ALA A 522 3.34 -41.00 -2.24
CA ALA A 522 2.01 -41.31 -2.75
C ALA A 522 1.39 -40.06 -3.40
N TYR A 523 1.44 -39.98 -4.73
CA TYR A 523 0.94 -38.81 -5.49
C TYR A 523 -0.60 -38.76 -5.68
N GLY A 524 -1.30 -39.87 -5.45
CA GLY A 524 -2.73 -40.00 -5.75
C GLY A 524 -3.04 -39.75 -7.24
N THR A 525 -4.13 -39.03 -7.53
CA THR A 525 -4.54 -38.64 -8.90
C THR A 525 -3.75 -37.45 -9.47
N ASN A 526 -2.92 -36.78 -8.66
CA ASN A 526 -2.25 -35.52 -9.00
C ASN A 526 -0.73 -35.69 -9.21
N LYS A 527 -0.29 -36.66 -10.02
CA LYS A 527 1.10 -36.70 -10.46
C LYS A 527 1.32 -35.60 -11.52
N GLY A 528 1.66 -34.40 -11.06
CA GLY A 528 2.07 -33.29 -11.94
C GLY A 528 3.17 -33.74 -12.89
N LYS A 529 3.07 -33.37 -14.17
CA LYS A 529 3.91 -33.90 -15.27
C LYS A 529 5.39 -33.48 -15.25
N ASN A 530 5.79 -32.60 -14.32
CA ASN A 530 7.04 -31.85 -14.46
C ASN A 530 8.21 -32.36 -13.62
N TYR A 531 7.98 -33.10 -12.53
CA TYR A 531 9.03 -33.61 -11.65
C TYR A 531 9.07 -35.13 -11.65
N THR A 532 10.27 -35.70 -11.66
CA THR A 532 10.45 -37.15 -11.52
C THR A 532 10.37 -37.60 -10.06
N GLU A 533 10.15 -38.89 -9.84
CA GLU A 533 10.11 -39.47 -8.48
C GLU A 533 11.50 -39.44 -7.80
N GLU A 534 12.58 -39.39 -8.58
CA GLU A 534 13.94 -39.25 -8.07
C GLU A 534 14.22 -37.82 -7.59
N GLU A 535 13.81 -36.83 -8.39
CA GLU A 535 13.88 -35.41 -8.02
C GLU A 535 13.09 -35.14 -6.74
N ASP A 536 11.82 -35.53 -6.67
CA ASP A 536 10.98 -35.28 -5.50
C ASP A 536 11.51 -35.96 -4.23
N ARG A 537 12.02 -37.19 -4.36
CA ARG A 537 12.65 -37.93 -3.25
C ARG A 537 13.87 -37.18 -2.73
N PHE A 538 14.72 -36.69 -3.63
CA PHE A 538 15.88 -35.90 -3.24
C PHE A 538 15.47 -34.62 -2.54
N LEU A 539 14.46 -33.89 -3.05
CA LEU A 539 13.97 -32.66 -2.42
C LEU A 539 13.52 -32.92 -0.98
N VAL A 540 12.72 -33.95 -0.75
CA VAL A 540 12.19 -34.29 0.58
C VAL A 540 13.30 -34.75 1.53
N CYS A 541 14.21 -35.62 1.07
CA CYS A 541 15.33 -36.10 1.89
C CYS A 541 16.35 -34.99 2.21
N MET A 542 16.64 -34.13 1.24
CA MET A 542 17.58 -33.03 1.45
C MET A 542 16.98 -31.93 2.33
N LEU A 543 15.69 -31.61 2.16
CA LEU A 543 14.98 -30.67 3.01
C LEU A 543 14.95 -31.13 4.48
N HIS A 544 14.72 -32.42 4.72
CA HIS A 544 14.82 -33.02 6.05
C HIS A 544 16.24 -32.93 6.63
N LYS A 545 17.26 -33.23 5.82
CA LYS A 545 18.67 -33.18 6.24
C LYS A 545 19.15 -31.77 6.58
N LEU A 546 18.75 -30.78 5.79
CA LEU A 546 19.14 -29.37 5.99
C LEU A 546 18.40 -28.72 7.18
N GLY A 547 17.19 -29.19 7.47
CA GLY A 547 16.32 -28.62 8.49
C GLY A 547 15.39 -27.57 7.88
N PHE A 548 14.09 -27.85 7.88
CA PHE A 548 13.04 -26.99 7.32
C PHE A 548 12.93 -25.62 8.02
N ASP A 549 13.42 -25.53 9.25
CA ASP A 549 13.33 -24.39 10.15
C ASP A 549 14.37 -23.29 9.87
N ARG A 550 15.35 -23.53 9.00
CA ARG A 550 16.38 -22.53 8.64
C ARG A 550 15.85 -21.48 7.66
N GLU A 551 16.21 -20.21 7.88
CA GLU A 551 15.72 -19.08 7.06
C GLU A 551 16.08 -19.18 5.57
N LEU A 552 17.22 -19.78 5.23
CA LEU A 552 17.72 -19.91 3.85
C LEU A 552 17.72 -21.35 3.33
N VAL A 553 16.88 -22.22 3.91
CA VAL A 553 16.87 -23.66 3.58
C VAL A 553 16.69 -23.95 2.10
N TYR A 554 15.91 -23.15 1.37
CA TYR A 554 15.65 -23.38 -0.06
C TYR A 554 16.80 -22.91 -0.98
N ASP A 555 17.59 -21.92 -0.55
CA ASP A 555 18.81 -21.54 -1.24
C ASP A 555 19.92 -22.57 -1.00
N GLU A 556 20.04 -23.08 0.23
CA GLU A 556 20.91 -24.22 0.55
C GLU A 556 20.50 -25.47 -0.23
N LEU A 557 19.20 -25.77 -0.32
CA LEU A 557 18.65 -26.88 -1.10
C LEU A 557 19.00 -26.74 -2.58
N LYS A 558 18.89 -25.53 -3.14
CA LYS A 558 19.30 -25.24 -4.52
C LYS A 558 20.79 -25.47 -4.73
N SER A 559 21.63 -25.06 -3.79
CA SER A 559 23.07 -25.33 -3.83
C SER A 559 23.36 -26.84 -3.80
N ALA A 560 22.66 -27.58 -2.94
CA ALA A 560 22.77 -29.03 -2.83
C ALA A 560 22.34 -29.76 -4.12
N ILE A 561 21.29 -29.29 -4.79
CA ILE A 561 20.86 -29.84 -6.10
C ILE A 561 21.95 -29.61 -7.15
N ARG A 562 22.58 -28.42 -7.17
CA ARG A 562 23.62 -28.09 -8.16
C ARG A 562 24.88 -28.92 -8.00
N SER A 563 25.23 -29.27 -6.77
CA SER A 563 26.40 -30.09 -6.42
C SER A 563 26.15 -31.60 -6.48
N ALA A 564 24.89 -32.05 -6.50
CA ALA A 564 24.52 -33.45 -6.54
C ALA A 564 24.93 -34.13 -7.88
N PRO A 565 25.74 -35.21 -7.85
CA PRO A 565 26.18 -35.90 -9.06
C PRO A 565 25.04 -36.49 -9.90
N GLN A 566 23.96 -36.96 -9.27
CA GLN A 566 22.82 -37.55 -9.99
C GLN A 566 22.07 -36.54 -10.88
N PHE A 567 22.14 -35.24 -10.55
CA PHE A 567 21.55 -34.16 -11.35
C PHE A 567 22.58 -33.46 -12.23
N ARG A 568 23.70 -34.13 -12.57
CA ARG A 568 24.75 -33.52 -13.41
C ARG A 568 24.19 -33.00 -14.73
N PHE A 569 23.32 -33.78 -15.38
CA PHE A 569 22.72 -33.49 -16.69
C PHE A 569 21.26 -33.06 -16.62
N ASP A 570 20.67 -33.02 -15.43
CA ASP A 570 19.29 -32.56 -15.23
C ASP A 570 19.25 -31.03 -15.11
N TRP A 571 19.07 -30.38 -16.26
CA TRP A 571 18.97 -28.92 -16.33
C TRP A 571 17.63 -28.39 -15.80
N PHE A 572 16.59 -29.23 -15.82
CA PHE A 572 15.26 -28.83 -15.37
C PHE A 572 15.29 -28.50 -13.88
N ILE A 573 15.75 -29.42 -13.02
CA ILE A 573 15.80 -29.18 -11.57
C ILE A 573 16.85 -28.13 -11.20
N LYS A 574 17.99 -28.08 -11.91
CA LYS A 574 19.07 -27.10 -11.66
C LYS A 574 18.70 -25.65 -12.00
N SER A 575 17.78 -25.47 -12.95
CA SER A 575 17.30 -24.14 -13.36
C SER A 575 16.26 -23.55 -12.40
N ARG A 576 15.70 -24.36 -11.49
CA ARG A 576 14.65 -23.90 -10.58
C ARG A 576 15.15 -22.84 -9.61
N THR A 577 14.30 -21.86 -9.35
CA THR A 577 14.54 -20.85 -8.32
C THR A 577 14.20 -21.39 -6.92
N ALA A 578 14.75 -20.79 -5.87
CA ALA A 578 14.44 -21.20 -4.49
C ALA A 578 12.93 -21.16 -4.19
N SER A 579 12.20 -20.19 -4.75
CA SER A 579 10.75 -20.08 -4.61
C SER A 579 9.96 -21.15 -5.37
N GLU A 580 10.47 -21.64 -6.50
CA GLU A 580 9.90 -22.77 -7.22
C GLU A 580 10.13 -24.09 -6.48
N LEU A 581 11.34 -24.28 -5.94
CA LEU A 581 11.67 -25.43 -5.10
C LEU A 581 10.83 -25.44 -3.81
N GLN A 582 10.63 -24.28 -3.19
CA GLN A 582 9.75 -24.12 -2.03
C GLN A 582 8.30 -24.52 -2.34
N ARG A 583 7.73 -24.04 -3.46
CA ARG A 583 6.38 -24.44 -3.89
C ARG A 583 6.27 -25.94 -4.13
N ARG A 584 7.30 -26.55 -4.74
CA ARG A 584 7.32 -28.00 -4.94
C ARG A 584 7.40 -28.74 -3.62
N CYS A 585 8.31 -28.37 -2.73
CA CYS A 585 8.47 -28.98 -1.40
C CYS A 585 7.19 -28.89 -0.57
N ASN A 586 6.51 -27.74 -0.56
CA ASN A 586 5.23 -27.58 0.15
C ASN A 586 4.17 -28.57 -0.37
N THR A 587 4.11 -28.80 -1.69
CA THR A 587 3.21 -29.77 -2.29
C THR A 587 3.54 -31.20 -1.81
N LEU A 588 4.82 -31.56 -1.80
CA LEU A 588 5.29 -32.88 -1.35
C LEU A 588 5.02 -33.10 0.15
N ILE A 589 5.19 -32.05 0.96
CA ILE A 589 4.86 -32.06 2.39
C ILE A 589 3.37 -32.36 2.58
N THR A 590 2.47 -31.67 1.87
CA THR A 590 1.03 -31.93 1.96
C THR A 590 0.66 -33.37 1.59
N LEU A 591 1.33 -33.94 0.58
CA LEU A 591 1.14 -35.36 0.22
C LEU A 591 1.59 -36.29 1.34
N ILE A 592 2.73 -36.01 1.98
CA ILE A 592 3.27 -36.79 3.10
C ILE A 592 2.37 -36.67 4.33
N GLU A 593 1.87 -35.48 4.65
CA GLU A 593 0.92 -35.24 5.74
C GLU A 593 -0.35 -36.08 5.55
N ARG A 594 -0.91 -36.06 4.34
CA ARG A 594 -2.08 -36.88 3.99
C ARG A 594 -1.80 -38.37 4.10
N GLU A 595 -0.65 -38.83 3.58
CA GLU A 595 -0.25 -40.23 3.67
C GLU A 595 -0.11 -40.69 5.14
N ASN A 596 0.46 -39.84 6.00
CA ASN A 596 0.60 -40.13 7.41
C ASN A 596 -0.76 -40.23 8.10
N GLN A 597 -1.69 -39.31 7.82
CA GLN A 597 -3.05 -39.34 8.35
C GLN A 597 -3.80 -40.62 7.93
N GLU A 598 -3.75 -40.99 6.65
CA GLU A 598 -4.39 -42.21 6.14
C GLU A 598 -3.83 -43.49 6.79
N LEU A 599 -2.54 -43.50 7.14
CA LEU A 599 -1.90 -44.62 7.84
C LEU A 599 -2.29 -44.66 9.32
N GLU A 600 -2.29 -43.53 10.01
CA GLU A 600 -2.74 -43.43 11.40
C GLU A 600 -4.20 -43.88 11.56
N GLU A 601 -5.08 -43.51 10.62
CA GLU A 601 -6.47 -43.97 10.60
C GLU A 601 -6.58 -45.48 10.41
N LYS A 602 -5.78 -46.06 9.50
CA LYS A 602 -5.73 -47.53 9.32
C LYS A 602 -5.24 -48.25 10.58
N GLU A 603 -4.21 -47.72 11.25
CA GLU A 603 -3.74 -48.26 12.52
C GLU A 603 -4.81 -48.17 13.63
N ARG A 604 -5.54 -47.06 13.72
CA ARG A 604 -6.66 -46.92 14.65
C ARG A 604 -7.80 -47.89 14.36
N GLN A 605 -8.12 -48.13 13.09
CA GLN A 605 -9.17 -49.08 12.68
C GLN A 605 -8.77 -50.54 12.93
N THR A 606 -7.50 -50.90 12.72
CA THR A 606 -7.00 -52.26 13.02
C THR A 606 -6.98 -52.55 14.52
N LYS A 607 -6.66 -51.56 15.37
CA LYS A 607 -6.73 -51.68 16.84
C LYS A 607 -8.16 -51.77 17.39
N LYS A 608 -9.18 -51.34 16.63
CA LYS A 608 -10.61 -51.38 17.04
C LYS A 608 -11.34 -52.68 16.66
N LYS A 609 -10.71 -53.65 15.98
CA LYS A 609 -11.35 -54.96 15.72
C LYS A 609 -11.33 -55.84 16.98
N PRO A 610 -12.47 -56.38 17.46
CA PRO A 610 -12.49 -57.30 18.60
C PRO A 610 -11.80 -58.62 18.22
N GLY A 611 -11.01 -59.19 19.13
CA GLY A 611 -10.37 -60.49 18.96
C GLY A 611 -11.36 -61.65 18.76
N PRO A 612 -10.90 -62.83 18.30
CA PRO A 612 -11.78 -63.94 17.96
C PRO A 612 -12.53 -64.47 19.18
N LYS A 613 -13.86 -64.65 19.07
CA LYS A 613 -14.68 -65.31 20.10
C LYS A 613 -14.20 -66.75 20.33
N PRO A 614 -14.08 -67.23 21.59
CA PRO A 614 -13.66 -68.58 21.90
C PRO A 614 -14.82 -69.58 21.80
N GLY A 615 -14.55 -70.76 21.23
CA GLY A 615 -15.26 -72.01 21.57
C GLY A 615 -16.02 -72.69 20.43
N LEU A 616 -15.49 -73.84 19.96
CA LEU A 616 -16.10 -75.20 19.99
C LEU A 616 -15.11 -76.22 19.38
N PRO A 617 -15.17 -77.51 19.75
CA PRO A 617 -13.97 -78.27 20.15
C PRO A 617 -13.36 -79.19 19.09
N ARG A 618 -12.06 -79.47 19.30
CA ARG A 618 -11.19 -80.39 18.54
C ARG A 618 -11.65 -81.85 18.64
N GLY A 619 -11.70 -82.55 17.51
CA GLY A 619 -11.65 -84.01 17.42
C GLY A 619 -10.20 -84.55 17.54
N PRO A 620 -9.98 -85.81 17.95
CA PRO A 620 -8.69 -86.24 18.49
C PRO A 620 -7.67 -86.74 17.46
N ASN A 621 -6.43 -86.28 17.69
CA ASN A 621 -5.10 -86.79 17.33
C ASN A 621 -4.93 -88.17 16.67
N LYS A 622 -4.00 -88.21 15.68
CA LYS A 622 -2.85 -89.14 15.45
C LYS A 622 -2.56 -89.14 13.93
N ARG A 623 -1.35 -89.13 13.36
CA ARG A 623 0.04 -89.37 13.80
C ARG A 623 0.97 -88.83 12.70
N ALA A 624 2.20 -88.47 13.06
CA ALA A 624 3.28 -88.08 12.15
C ALA A 624 4.02 -89.30 11.55
N ALA A 625 4.58 -89.13 10.34
CA ALA A 625 5.70 -89.92 9.76
C ALA A 625 6.30 -89.17 8.52
N PRO A 626 7.57 -89.44 8.13
CA PRO A 626 8.63 -88.44 7.84
C PRO A 626 8.88 -88.16 6.33
N PRO A 627 9.85 -87.28 5.95
CA PRO A 627 10.07 -86.91 4.55
C PRO A 627 10.99 -87.90 3.86
N VAL A 628 10.66 -88.28 2.61
CA VAL A 628 11.54 -89.07 1.74
C VAL A 628 11.75 -88.32 0.43
N GLU A 629 13.02 -88.25 0.07
CA GLU A 629 13.64 -87.55 -1.04
C GLU A 629 13.49 -88.26 -2.40
N THR A 630 13.56 -87.44 -3.45
CA THR A 630 14.04 -87.71 -4.83
C THR A 630 13.16 -88.38 -5.91
N SER A 631 13.25 -87.75 -7.09
CA SER A 631 13.36 -88.35 -8.44
C SER A 631 12.17 -88.24 -9.42
N LYS A 632 12.34 -87.27 -10.34
CA LYS A 632 12.24 -87.35 -11.81
C LYS A 632 10.88 -87.56 -12.52
N ARG A 633 10.60 -86.58 -13.40
CA ARG A 633 10.19 -86.67 -14.83
C ARG A 633 8.91 -87.44 -15.22
N LYS A 634 7.93 -86.70 -15.77
CA LYS A 634 7.44 -86.73 -17.18
C LYS A 634 6.07 -86.01 -17.22
N LYS A 635 5.94 -84.89 -17.94
CA LYS A 635 5.57 -84.74 -19.38
C LYS A 635 4.09 -85.07 -19.67
N ARG A 636 3.43 -84.09 -20.31
CA ARG A 636 2.07 -84.06 -20.91
C ARG A 636 0.95 -83.85 -19.89
N ARG A 637 0.01 -82.92 -20.09
CA ARG A 637 -0.41 -82.18 -21.28
C ARG A 637 -1.03 -80.86 -20.84
#